data_AF-H0T082-F1
#
_entry.id   AF-H0T082-F1
#
_cell.length_a   1.000
_cell.length_b   1.000
_cell.length_c   1.000
_cell.angle_alpha   90.00
_cell.angle_beta   90.00
_cell.angle_gamma   90.00
#
_symmetry.space_group_name_H-M   'P 1'
#
loop_
_entity.id
_entity.type
_entity.pdbx_description
1 polymer ?
#
loop_
_entity_poly.entity_id
_entity_poly.type
_entity_poly.pdbx_seq_one_letter_code
_entity_poly.pdbx_strand_id
1 'polypeptide(L)'
;MSVVRRLLGRPSRRFVYFCFVVAGIGLNTLPPRLVFLLLVLLESINLKGRGRLYQAYFPYATSRLADAPDLRFVSRLSSFFRLSSARVLHGIGAYREACEWIAVNDLATSSSHVAFALLRSHFELGEFEQAYRAVLQIRAAKLEPTSHLAHLTAMIEIVADDEAAALQSMETACRLDSGWLRPHQNIAARSGRRYSPNRLDFASGAAGRMFDLCNFAGQRVTHVGRGDVGPRLYERALNAQARLRQQGSPDISEALRTLLAQLDVSLDQLSLIPEEWTTQIGHLGMLDILLRMRDIGWWSGQPVMVVRPNLIANAAFFRLFDGLCKIVSVGEDVSEATAEELLSLQRWYGLNFNAFRLPDGQVVAWQEAGALAIEAWERQGRGHLLRDAYDSLFRADAAANGSDPIRGLRDRYGMKPEDWYVCLHTRDAAHYFEFMGTGQTHRNAPIETLLDAIRLITARGGWVVKLGGPNSPKLPALERTVDYALSDFRSDAMDVHLIRHAKAFIGTTSGLTNVAVSFGIPCAIVNAITTDAQLWNSNVRFALKPVRTADGTMLTQRQLTSTPWRWRVFDAAVLGRNGAQPENNSAQDILGTAEEILAIADGRTVEFDGGHDGERLLSRWRRALALPYYYGTSRPSLGFLARHEKEFLLDAAEQD
;
A
#
# COMPACT_ATOMS: atom_id res chain seq x y z
N MET A 1 -18.76 -0.09 36.52
CA MET A 1 -18.06 0.27 35.26
C MET A 1 -18.98 0.47 34.03
N SER A 2 -20.32 0.51 34.15
CA SER A 2 -21.24 0.66 33.01
C SER A 2 -21.81 2.06 32.80
N VAL A 3 -21.81 2.93 33.83
CA VAL A 3 -22.37 4.30 33.75
C VAL A 3 -21.38 5.32 33.17
N VAL A 4 -20.09 5.22 33.52
CA VAL A 4 -19.01 6.10 33.02
C VAL A 4 -18.78 5.94 31.51
N ARG A 5 -19.04 4.74 30.94
CA ARG A 5 -18.96 4.50 29.49
C ARG A 5 -20.12 5.10 28.68
N ARG A 6 -21.28 5.36 29.31
CA ARG A 6 -22.40 6.03 28.65
C ARG A 6 -22.22 7.55 28.63
N LEU A 7 -21.54 8.13 29.62
CA LEU A 7 -21.34 9.57 29.74
C LEU A 7 -20.14 10.12 28.94
N LEU A 8 -19.10 9.33 28.67
CA LEU A 8 -17.87 9.81 28.03
C LEU A 8 -17.75 9.52 26.52
N GLY A 9 -18.77 8.90 25.91
CA GLY A 9 -18.67 8.43 24.52
C GLY A 9 -17.52 7.43 24.32
N ARG A 10 -17.37 6.92 23.09
CA ARG A 10 -16.12 6.25 22.72
C ARG A 10 -15.08 7.33 22.42
N PRO A 11 -13.87 7.28 23.00
CA PRO A 11 -12.83 8.23 22.62
C PRO A 11 -12.59 8.14 21.12
N SER A 12 -12.51 9.30 20.46
CA SER A 12 -12.23 9.36 19.02
C SER A 12 -10.90 8.64 18.74
N ARG A 13 -10.77 8.02 17.56
CA ARG A 13 -9.49 7.40 17.13
C ARG A 13 -8.32 8.39 17.27
N ARG A 14 -8.58 9.68 17.08
CA ARG A 14 -7.64 10.79 17.25
C ARG A 14 -7.15 10.92 18.69
N PHE A 15 -8.06 10.93 19.68
CA PHE A 15 -7.67 11.02 21.09
C PHE A 15 -6.81 9.82 21.50
N VAL A 16 -7.20 8.61 21.05
CA VAL A 16 -6.41 7.41 21.30
C VAL A 16 -5.02 7.55 20.68
N TYR A 17 -4.91 7.90 19.40
CA TYR A 17 -3.62 8.11 18.74
C TYR A 17 -2.76 9.15 19.45
N PHE A 18 -3.34 10.29 19.83
CA PHE A 18 -2.63 11.34 20.57
C PHE A 18 -2.08 10.81 21.91
N CYS A 19 -2.87 10.07 22.68
CA CYS A 19 -2.39 9.44 23.91
C CYS A 19 -1.23 8.46 23.65
N PHE A 20 -1.27 7.70 22.55
CA PHE A 20 -0.17 6.80 22.16
C PHE A 20 1.10 7.58 21.82
N VAL A 21 0.99 8.66 21.04
CA VAL A 21 2.13 9.53 20.69
C VAL A 21 2.74 10.14 21.95
N VAL A 22 1.92 10.74 22.82
CA VAL A 22 2.40 11.36 24.07
C VAL A 22 3.09 10.34 24.97
N ALA A 23 2.52 9.14 25.12
CA ALA A 23 3.14 8.06 25.89
C ALA A 23 4.48 7.64 25.28
N GLY A 24 4.55 7.47 23.97
CA GLY A 24 5.78 7.14 23.25
C GLY A 24 6.87 8.19 23.42
N ILE A 25 6.54 9.48 23.24
CA ILE A 25 7.45 10.61 23.48
C ILE A 25 7.94 10.60 24.93
N GLY A 26 7.03 10.43 25.89
CA GLY A 26 7.37 10.38 27.31
C GLY A 26 8.31 9.24 27.66
N LEU A 27 8.13 8.05 27.07
CA LEU A 27 9.08 6.95 27.22
C LEU A 27 10.42 7.25 26.54
N ASN A 28 10.38 7.93 25.39
CA ASN A 28 11.56 8.24 24.60
C ASN A 28 12.57 9.19 25.27
N THR A 29 12.15 9.96 26.28
CA THR A 29 13.05 10.85 27.06
C THR A 29 13.92 10.08 28.05
N LEU A 30 13.58 8.84 28.38
CA LEU A 30 14.31 8.00 29.30
C LEU A 30 15.37 7.14 28.58
N PRO A 31 16.43 6.70 29.28
CA PRO A 31 17.41 5.78 28.71
C PRO A 31 16.76 4.47 28.21
N PRO A 32 17.15 3.92 27.03
CA PRO A 32 16.50 2.75 26.44
C PRO A 32 16.42 1.53 27.36
N ARG A 33 17.49 1.25 28.12
CA ARG A 33 17.53 0.14 29.08
C ARG A 33 16.58 0.33 30.27
N LEU A 34 16.36 1.57 30.70
CA LEU A 34 15.41 1.89 31.78
C LEU A 34 13.98 1.70 31.30
N VAL A 35 13.66 2.19 30.10
CA VAL A 35 12.35 1.98 29.46
C VAL A 35 12.09 0.48 29.30
N PHE A 36 13.07 -0.26 28.80
CA PHE A 36 12.96 -1.70 28.64
C PHE A 36 12.66 -2.41 29.96
N LEU A 37 13.42 -2.11 31.02
CA LEU A 37 13.19 -2.69 32.34
C LEU A 37 11.79 -2.37 32.88
N LEU A 38 11.32 -1.12 32.73
CA LEU A 38 9.96 -0.73 33.09
C LEU A 38 8.93 -1.60 32.35
N LEU A 39 9.05 -1.72 31.03
CA LEU A 39 8.13 -2.51 30.20
C LEU A 39 8.15 -4.01 30.57
N VAL A 40 9.32 -4.54 30.96
CA VAL A 40 9.50 -5.92 31.45
C VAL A 40 8.82 -6.14 32.79
N LEU A 41 8.93 -5.19 33.73
CA LEU A 41 8.22 -5.24 35.00
C LEU A 41 6.71 -5.18 34.80
N LEU A 42 6.23 -4.35 33.86
CA LEU A 42 4.81 -4.30 33.51
C LEU A 42 4.31 -5.61 32.86
N GLU A 43 5.15 -6.30 32.08
CA GLU A 43 4.85 -7.64 31.55
C GLU A 43 4.81 -8.69 32.65
N SER A 44 5.77 -8.70 33.57
CA SER A 44 5.85 -9.71 34.62
C SER A 44 4.68 -9.66 35.60
N ILE A 45 4.13 -8.47 35.87
CA ILE A 45 2.89 -8.31 36.67
C ILE A 45 1.61 -8.43 35.83
N ASN A 46 1.71 -8.75 34.54
CA ASN A 46 0.59 -8.89 33.61
C ASN A 46 -0.31 -7.62 33.56
N LEU A 47 0.28 -6.42 33.64
CA LEU A 47 -0.50 -5.19 33.71
C LEU A 47 -1.41 -5.05 32.47
N LYS A 48 -2.67 -4.67 32.71
CA LYS A 48 -3.65 -4.45 31.64
C LYS A 48 -3.22 -3.28 30.76
N GLY A 49 -3.18 -3.51 29.45
CA GLY A 49 -2.84 -2.47 28.47
C GLY A 49 -1.34 -2.33 28.17
N ARG A 50 -0.46 -3.09 28.82
CA ARG A 50 0.99 -3.08 28.55
C ARG A 50 1.38 -3.25 27.08
N GLY A 51 0.65 -4.06 26.31
CA GLY A 51 0.89 -4.22 24.87
C GLY A 51 0.76 -2.92 24.08
N ARG A 52 -0.08 -1.99 24.56
CA ARG A 52 -0.20 -0.65 23.98
C ARG A 52 1.02 0.21 24.25
N LEU A 53 1.69 0.03 25.39
CA LEU A 53 2.94 0.72 25.69
C LEU A 53 4.09 0.22 24.81
N TYR A 54 4.12 -1.08 24.49
CA TYR A 54 5.09 -1.62 23.52
C TYR A 54 4.89 -0.96 22.15
N GLN A 55 3.65 -0.91 21.68
CA GLN A 55 3.29 -0.25 20.44
C GLN A 55 3.61 1.25 20.43
N ALA A 56 3.43 1.94 21.57
CA ALA A 56 3.78 3.35 21.69
C ALA A 56 5.29 3.60 21.63
N TYR A 57 6.11 2.68 22.19
CA TYR A 57 7.57 2.80 22.20
C TYR A 57 8.25 2.22 20.94
N PHE A 58 7.60 1.29 20.23
CA PHE A 58 8.10 0.60 19.05
C PHE A 58 8.77 1.52 17.99
N PRO A 59 8.16 2.67 17.58
CA PRO A 59 8.79 3.54 16.59
C PRO A 59 10.12 4.15 17.05
N TYR A 60 10.22 4.44 18.35
CA TYR A 60 11.43 5.01 18.95
C TYR A 60 12.53 3.97 19.15
N ALA A 61 12.16 2.73 19.48
CA ALA A 61 13.09 1.62 19.58
C ALA A 61 13.66 1.27 18.20
N THR A 62 12.80 1.16 17.19
CA THR A 62 13.21 0.86 15.81
C THR A 62 14.05 1.97 15.19
N SER A 63 13.70 3.24 15.40
CA SER A 63 14.53 4.38 14.99
C SER A 63 15.94 4.31 15.59
N ARG A 64 16.06 4.05 16.89
CA ARG A 64 17.38 3.90 17.54
C ARG A 64 18.19 2.73 17.00
N LEU A 65 17.53 1.63 16.66
CA LEU A 65 18.19 0.47 16.06
C LEU A 65 18.63 0.75 14.62
N ALA A 66 17.95 1.64 13.89
CA ALA A 66 18.40 2.09 12.59
C ALA A 66 19.67 2.96 12.70
N ASP A 67 19.75 3.83 13.71
CA ASP A 67 20.91 4.69 13.94
C ASP A 67 22.10 3.95 14.59
N ALA A 68 21.81 3.00 15.49
CA ALA A 68 22.79 2.21 16.22
C ALA A 68 22.37 0.72 16.23
N PRO A 69 22.70 -0.03 15.16
CA PRO A 69 22.31 -1.44 15.01
C PRO A 69 22.79 -2.37 16.14
N ASP A 70 23.89 -2.01 16.80
CA ASP A 70 24.48 -2.77 17.91
C ASP A 70 23.88 -2.44 19.28
N LEU A 71 22.91 -1.51 19.34
CA LEU A 71 22.21 -1.19 20.59
C LEU A 71 21.54 -2.44 21.20
N ARG A 72 21.74 -2.61 22.50
CA ARG A 72 21.11 -3.68 23.31
C ARG A 72 20.23 -3.11 24.41
N PHE A 73 18.99 -3.60 24.48
CA PHE A 73 17.99 -3.20 25.46
C PHE A 73 18.11 -3.99 26.77
N VAL A 74 18.53 -5.27 26.71
CA VAL A 74 18.65 -6.09 27.92
C VAL A 74 19.77 -5.60 28.83
N SER A 75 19.60 -5.87 30.12
CA SER A 75 20.60 -5.61 31.16
C SER A 75 20.74 -6.84 32.05
N ARG A 76 21.68 -6.80 33.00
CA ARG A 76 21.83 -7.87 34.01
C ARG A 76 20.53 -8.15 34.78
N LEU A 77 19.68 -7.14 34.99
CA LEU A 77 18.40 -7.29 35.67
C LEU A 77 17.36 -8.05 34.84
N SER A 78 17.51 -8.08 33.51
CA SER A 78 16.60 -8.79 32.60
C SER A 78 16.65 -10.30 32.82
N SER A 79 17.76 -10.84 33.33
CA SER A 79 17.91 -12.26 33.64
C SER A 79 16.95 -12.78 34.72
N PHE A 80 16.40 -11.90 35.57
CA PHE A 80 15.35 -12.25 36.54
C PHE A 80 13.96 -12.40 35.90
N PHE A 81 13.78 -11.90 34.67
CA PHE A 81 12.49 -11.83 33.99
C PHE A 81 12.55 -12.41 32.57
N ARG A 82 13.22 -13.56 32.41
CA ARG A 82 13.58 -14.16 31.09
C ARG A 82 12.43 -14.19 30.08
N LEU A 83 11.27 -14.74 30.47
CA LEU A 83 10.08 -14.85 29.60
C LEU A 83 9.49 -13.49 29.24
N SER A 84 9.39 -12.57 30.21
CA SER A 84 8.90 -11.22 29.99
C SER A 84 9.83 -10.42 29.07
N SER A 85 11.16 -10.55 29.25
CA SER A 85 12.16 -9.91 28.41
C SER A 85 12.05 -10.35 26.95
N ALA A 86 11.89 -11.65 26.68
CA ALA A 86 11.66 -12.15 25.32
C ALA A 86 10.44 -11.50 24.66
N ARG A 87 9.33 -11.39 25.39
CA ARG A 87 8.07 -10.83 24.87
C ARG A 87 8.16 -9.32 24.65
N VAL A 88 8.83 -8.59 25.54
CA VAL A 88 9.03 -7.14 25.39
C VAL A 88 9.98 -6.83 24.24
N LEU A 89 11.09 -7.56 24.08
CA LEU A 89 12.02 -7.38 22.94
C LEU A 89 11.29 -7.51 21.61
N HIS A 90 10.47 -8.56 21.46
CA HIS A 90 9.60 -8.72 20.31
C HIS A 90 8.62 -7.54 20.16
N GLY A 91 7.94 -7.17 21.26
CA GLY A 91 6.90 -6.13 21.24
C GLY A 91 7.40 -4.73 20.86
N ILE A 92 8.67 -4.40 21.16
CA ILE A 92 9.28 -3.11 20.82
C ILE A 92 10.02 -3.13 19.47
N GLY A 93 10.05 -4.27 18.76
CA GLY A 93 10.72 -4.40 17.46
C GLY A 93 12.21 -4.72 17.52
N ALA A 94 12.76 -5.06 18.69
CA ALA A 94 14.15 -5.49 18.86
C ALA A 94 14.31 -6.96 18.47
N TYR A 95 13.92 -7.32 17.25
CA TYR A 95 13.75 -8.71 16.81
C TYR A 95 15.03 -9.54 16.87
N ARG A 96 16.18 -8.97 16.47
CA ARG A 96 17.48 -9.66 16.53
C ARG A 96 17.83 -10.05 17.96
N GLU A 97 17.74 -9.09 18.88
CA GLU A 97 17.98 -9.31 20.31
C GLU A 97 16.93 -10.25 20.92
N ALA A 98 15.67 -10.22 20.45
CA ALA A 98 14.64 -11.17 20.87
C ALA A 98 15.03 -12.62 20.53
N CYS A 99 15.44 -12.88 19.29
CA CYS A 99 15.88 -14.22 18.86
C CYS A 99 17.11 -14.69 19.65
N GLU A 100 18.13 -13.84 19.78
CA GLU A 100 19.34 -14.13 20.57
C GLU A 100 19.01 -14.43 22.04
N TRP A 101 18.16 -13.60 22.66
CA TRP A 101 17.77 -13.77 24.06
C TRP A 101 17.03 -15.08 24.31
N ILE A 102 16.11 -15.45 23.40
CA ILE A 102 15.35 -16.70 23.48
C ILE A 102 16.28 -17.90 23.31
N ALA A 103 17.23 -17.84 22.38
CA ALA A 103 18.19 -18.91 22.14
C ALA A 103 19.16 -19.12 23.32
N VAL A 104 19.78 -18.04 23.82
CA VAL A 104 20.75 -18.09 24.94
C VAL A 104 20.14 -18.63 26.23
N ASN A 105 18.84 -18.40 26.44
CA ASN A 105 18.14 -18.81 27.66
C ASN A 105 17.30 -20.10 27.48
N ASP A 106 17.37 -20.76 26.33
CA ASP A 106 16.61 -21.96 25.96
C ASP A 106 15.08 -21.82 26.21
N LEU A 107 14.51 -20.70 25.73
CA LEU A 107 13.12 -20.33 26.03
C LEU A 107 12.12 -20.70 24.93
N ALA A 108 12.59 -21.20 23.79
CA ALA A 108 11.77 -21.38 22.57
C ALA A 108 10.52 -22.24 22.82
N THR A 109 10.64 -23.22 23.71
CA THR A 109 9.59 -24.18 24.06
C THR A 109 9.01 -23.94 25.46
N SER A 110 9.32 -22.82 26.11
CA SER A 110 8.82 -22.56 27.47
C SER A 110 7.34 -22.17 27.51
N SER A 111 6.82 -21.54 26.46
CA SER A 111 5.39 -21.20 26.34
C SER A 111 5.02 -20.83 24.91
N SER A 112 3.73 -20.96 24.57
CA SER A 112 3.20 -20.59 23.24
C SER A 112 3.38 -19.09 22.92
N HIS A 113 3.43 -18.23 23.93
CA HIS A 113 3.71 -16.79 23.74
C HIS A 113 5.16 -16.51 23.39
N VAL A 114 6.12 -17.24 23.96
CA VAL A 114 7.55 -17.09 23.62
C VAL A 114 7.84 -17.73 22.27
N ALA A 115 7.24 -18.90 22.00
CA ALA A 115 7.27 -19.52 20.67
C ALA A 115 6.76 -18.56 19.59
N PHE A 116 5.61 -17.91 19.80
CA PHE A 116 5.09 -16.89 18.90
C PHE A 116 6.07 -15.71 18.73
N ALA A 117 6.65 -15.20 19.82
CA ALA A 117 7.61 -14.11 19.77
C ALA A 117 8.87 -14.47 18.96
N LEU A 118 9.39 -15.70 19.11
CA LEU A 118 10.53 -16.20 18.35
C LEU A 118 10.20 -16.29 16.85
N LEU A 119 9.14 -17.04 16.52
CA LEU A 119 8.72 -17.25 15.12
C LEU A 119 8.41 -15.92 14.43
N ARG A 120 7.72 -15.02 15.13
CA ARG A 120 7.37 -13.72 14.57
C ARG A 120 8.61 -12.86 14.39
N SER A 121 9.57 -12.89 15.32
CA SER A 121 10.80 -12.11 15.19
C SER A 121 11.64 -12.57 14.00
N HIS A 122 11.84 -13.88 13.79
CA HIS A 122 12.49 -14.37 12.57
C HIS A 122 11.71 -14.00 11.29
N PHE A 123 10.37 -14.10 11.31
CA PHE A 123 9.56 -13.70 10.17
C PHE A 123 9.72 -12.21 9.84
N GLU A 124 9.61 -11.32 10.83
CA GLU A 124 9.83 -9.87 10.64
C GLU A 124 11.27 -9.57 10.20
N LEU A 125 12.23 -10.41 10.57
CA LEU A 125 13.61 -10.29 10.11
C LEU A 125 13.80 -10.71 8.64
N GLY A 126 12.83 -11.40 8.02
CA GLY A 126 12.96 -12.02 6.69
C GLY A 126 13.77 -13.32 6.70
N GLU A 127 13.99 -13.89 7.89
CA GLU A 127 14.80 -15.08 8.20
C GLU A 127 13.92 -16.35 8.16
N PHE A 128 13.33 -16.63 7.00
CA PHE A 128 12.31 -17.69 6.89
C PHE A 128 12.83 -19.10 7.18
N GLU A 129 14.09 -19.39 6.82
CA GLU A 129 14.74 -20.67 7.14
C GLU A 129 14.91 -20.88 8.64
N GLN A 130 15.33 -19.84 9.36
CA GLN A 130 15.45 -19.87 10.81
C GLN A 130 14.08 -20.01 11.47
N ALA A 131 13.07 -19.29 10.95
CA ALA A 131 11.69 -19.41 11.41
C ALA A 131 11.16 -20.85 11.24
N TYR A 132 11.43 -21.49 10.10
CA TYR A 132 10.99 -22.85 9.82
C TYR A 132 11.68 -23.89 10.72
N ARG A 133 12.99 -23.77 10.95
CA ARG A 133 13.70 -24.62 11.93
C ARG A 133 13.11 -24.50 13.34
N ALA A 134 12.77 -23.28 13.77
CA ALA A 134 12.11 -23.06 15.05
C ALA A 134 10.70 -23.70 15.09
N VAL A 135 9.95 -23.69 13.99
CA VAL A 135 8.65 -24.41 13.88
C VAL A 135 8.84 -25.91 14.17
N LEU A 136 9.84 -26.55 13.58
CA LEU A 136 10.11 -27.98 13.79
C LEU A 136 10.42 -28.29 15.27
N GLN A 137 11.23 -27.46 15.93
CA GLN A 137 11.53 -27.58 17.36
C GLN A 137 10.27 -27.41 18.22
N ILE A 138 9.44 -26.39 17.93
CA ILE A 138 8.22 -26.09 18.68
C ILE A 138 7.18 -27.21 18.54
N ARG A 139 7.03 -27.80 17.33
CA ARG A 139 6.15 -28.94 17.09
C ARG A 139 6.55 -30.15 17.93
N ALA A 140 7.84 -30.44 18.03
CA ALA A 140 8.34 -31.56 18.85
C ALA A 140 7.99 -31.39 20.34
N ALA A 141 7.95 -30.15 20.83
CA ALA A 141 7.62 -29.83 22.23
C ALA A 141 6.12 -29.90 22.57
N LYS A 142 5.23 -30.06 21.59
CA LYS A 142 3.77 -30.22 21.79
C LYS A 142 3.14 -29.13 22.67
N LEU A 143 3.52 -27.87 22.45
CA LEU A 143 2.92 -26.73 23.15
C LEU A 143 1.41 -26.63 22.91
N GLU A 144 0.70 -26.06 23.87
CA GLU A 144 -0.73 -25.75 23.71
C GLU A 144 -0.92 -24.76 22.54
N PRO A 145 -1.66 -25.13 21.48
CA PRO A 145 -1.78 -24.29 20.31
C PRO A 145 -2.67 -23.08 20.61
N THR A 146 -2.26 -21.91 20.16
CA THR A 146 -3.11 -20.73 20.08
C THR A 146 -3.45 -20.46 18.61
N SER A 147 -4.59 -19.84 18.32
CA SER A 147 -5.00 -19.57 16.93
C SER A 147 -3.95 -18.72 16.19
N HIS A 148 -3.37 -17.72 16.85
CA HIS A 148 -2.30 -16.88 16.29
C HIS A 148 -0.99 -17.63 16.04
N LEU A 149 -0.57 -18.50 16.95
CA LEU A 149 0.62 -19.32 16.75
C LEU A 149 0.43 -20.29 15.59
N ALA A 150 -0.71 -20.99 15.54
CA ALA A 150 -1.03 -21.91 14.46
C ALA A 150 -1.08 -21.22 13.09
N HIS A 151 -1.68 -20.03 12.99
CA HIS A 151 -1.70 -19.28 11.74
C HIS A 151 -0.29 -18.82 11.31
N LEU A 152 0.53 -18.33 12.25
CA LEU A 152 1.91 -17.94 11.96
C LEU A 152 2.76 -19.14 11.53
N THR A 153 2.59 -20.30 12.17
CA THR A 153 3.23 -21.56 11.77
C THR A 153 2.82 -21.94 10.36
N ALA A 154 1.53 -21.87 10.01
CA ALA A 154 1.05 -22.13 8.65
C ALA A 154 1.72 -21.22 7.60
N MET A 155 1.88 -19.93 7.91
CA MET A 155 2.56 -18.99 7.03
C MET A 155 4.04 -19.33 6.83
N ILE A 156 4.74 -19.73 7.88
CA ILE A 156 6.16 -20.09 7.80
C ILE A 156 6.33 -21.37 6.99
N GLU A 157 5.48 -22.37 7.22
CA GLU A 157 5.48 -23.65 6.50
C GLU A 157 5.20 -23.46 5.00
N ILE A 158 4.20 -22.65 4.63
CA ILE A 158 3.92 -22.40 3.20
C ILE A 158 5.04 -21.62 2.52
N VAL A 159 5.68 -20.69 3.24
CA VAL A 159 6.87 -19.98 2.74
C VAL A 159 8.04 -20.95 2.54
N ALA A 160 8.17 -21.96 3.40
CA ALA A 160 9.18 -23.02 3.34
C ALA A 160 8.82 -24.19 2.40
N ASP A 161 7.73 -24.07 1.62
CA ASP A 161 7.26 -25.09 0.69
C ASP A 161 6.74 -26.40 1.33
N ASP A 162 6.32 -26.37 2.59
CA ASP A 162 5.64 -27.50 3.25
C ASP A 162 4.12 -27.30 3.22
N GLU A 163 3.50 -27.57 2.07
CA GLU A 163 2.07 -27.36 1.86
C GLU A 163 1.18 -28.19 2.79
N ALA A 164 1.59 -29.44 3.06
CA ALA A 164 0.82 -30.36 3.88
C ALA A 164 0.79 -29.91 5.35
N ALA A 165 1.95 -29.56 5.91
CA ALA A 165 2.03 -29.03 7.27
C ALA A 165 1.30 -27.69 7.38
N ALA A 166 1.48 -26.81 6.38
CA ALA A 166 0.83 -25.50 6.35
C ALA A 166 -0.70 -25.61 6.41
N LEU A 167 -1.30 -26.51 5.63
CA LEU A 167 -2.75 -26.75 5.65
C LEU A 167 -3.23 -27.31 7.00
N GLN A 168 -2.47 -28.22 7.63
CA GLN A 168 -2.78 -28.74 8.96
C GLN A 168 -2.73 -27.64 10.04
N SER A 169 -1.72 -26.78 9.99
CA SER A 169 -1.58 -25.63 10.87
C SER A 169 -2.72 -24.63 10.68
N MET A 170 -3.09 -24.36 9.42
CA MET A 170 -4.19 -23.46 9.09
C MET A 170 -5.55 -24.02 9.54
N GLU A 171 -5.77 -25.33 9.40
CA GLU A 171 -6.96 -26.00 9.93
C GLU A 171 -7.04 -25.89 11.46
N THR A 172 -5.91 -26.06 12.15
CA THR A 172 -5.82 -25.85 13.59
C THR A 172 -6.16 -24.41 13.97
N ALA A 173 -5.66 -23.43 13.23
CA ALA A 173 -5.99 -22.02 13.45
C ALA A 173 -7.50 -21.77 13.30
N CYS A 174 -8.12 -22.25 12.22
CA CYS A 174 -9.55 -22.08 11.94
C CYS A 174 -10.45 -22.75 12.99
N ARG A 175 -10.04 -23.91 13.51
CA ARG A 175 -10.77 -24.62 14.57
C ARG A 175 -10.74 -23.87 15.90
N LEU A 176 -9.61 -23.23 16.23
CA LEU A 176 -9.45 -22.43 17.44
C LEU A 176 -10.11 -21.06 17.33
N ASP A 177 -10.13 -20.48 16.13
CA ASP A 177 -10.79 -19.21 15.83
C ASP A 177 -11.33 -19.22 14.40
N SER A 178 -12.64 -19.33 14.28
CA SER A 178 -13.34 -19.36 12.99
C SER A 178 -13.19 -18.07 12.17
N GLY A 179 -12.69 -16.98 12.78
CA GLY A 179 -12.36 -15.74 12.07
C GLY A 179 -11.28 -15.91 11.00
N TRP A 180 -10.43 -16.94 11.08
CA TRP A 180 -9.44 -17.26 10.05
C TRP A 180 -10.02 -17.82 8.76
N LEU A 181 -11.31 -18.18 8.75
CA LEU A 181 -12.05 -18.57 7.53
C LEU A 181 -12.50 -17.37 6.70
N ARG A 182 -12.19 -16.14 7.11
CA ARG A 182 -12.54 -14.95 6.34
C ARG A 182 -11.70 -14.85 5.06
N PRO A 183 -12.29 -14.59 3.88
CA PRO A 183 -11.53 -14.34 2.66
C PRO A 183 -10.47 -13.26 2.87
N HIS A 184 -9.25 -13.48 2.37
CA HIS A 184 -8.13 -12.57 2.61
C HIS A 184 -8.43 -11.12 2.20
N GLN A 185 -9.02 -10.93 1.02
CA GLN A 185 -9.31 -9.60 0.46
C GLN A 185 -10.35 -8.83 1.30
N ASN A 186 -11.26 -9.51 2.02
CA ASN A 186 -12.17 -8.87 2.97
C ASN A 186 -11.46 -8.36 4.22
N ILE A 187 -10.41 -9.06 4.67
CA ILE A 187 -9.56 -8.61 5.78
C ILE A 187 -8.81 -7.33 5.37
N ALA A 188 -8.26 -7.33 4.16
CA ALA A 188 -7.49 -6.22 3.61
C ALA A 188 -8.36 -4.96 3.37
N ALA A 189 -9.63 -5.13 3.03
CA ALA A 189 -10.62 -4.04 2.92
C ALA A 189 -10.94 -3.33 4.26
N ARG A 190 -10.43 -3.81 5.41
CA ARG A 190 -10.62 -3.22 6.75
C ARG A 190 -12.09 -3.06 7.16
N SER A 191 -12.97 -3.90 6.63
CA SER A 191 -14.37 -3.97 7.04
C SER A 191 -14.52 -4.43 8.50
N GLY A 192 -15.75 -4.50 9.01
CA GLY A 192 -16.04 -4.71 10.43
C GLY A 192 -15.27 -5.89 11.06
N ARG A 193 -14.96 -5.77 12.36
CA ARG A 193 -14.25 -6.82 13.14
C ARG A 193 -15.08 -8.09 13.40
N ARG A 194 -16.39 -8.05 13.14
CA ARG A 194 -17.29 -9.18 13.34
C ARG A 194 -17.42 -9.89 12.01
N TYR A 195 -16.94 -11.13 11.95
CA TYR A 195 -17.10 -12.03 10.82
C TYR A 195 -17.75 -13.31 11.34
N SER A 196 -18.76 -13.80 10.63
CA SER A 196 -19.37 -15.10 10.90
C SER A 196 -19.22 -15.92 9.63
N PRO A 197 -18.48 -17.04 9.65
CA PRO A 197 -18.35 -17.87 8.48
C PRO A 197 -19.71 -18.38 7.99
N ASN A 198 -19.85 -18.51 6.68
CA ASN A 198 -21.01 -19.11 6.03
C ASN A 198 -20.63 -20.44 5.37
N ARG A 199 -21.60 -21.11 4.76
CA ARG A 199 -21.40 -22.44 4.18
C ARG A 199 -20.31 -22.51 3.11
N LEU A 200 -20.10 -21.43 2.34
CA LEU A 200 -19.09 -21.39 1.28
C LEU A 200 -17.67 -21.38 1.84
N ASP A 201 -17.47 -20.77 3.02
CA ASP A 201 -16.18 -20.79 3.69
C ASP A 201 -15.73 -22.22 4.01
N PHE A 202 -16.67 -23.04 4.49
CA PHE A 202 -16.43 -24.45 4.76
C PHE A 202 -16.34 -25.28 3.46
N ALA A 203 -17.22 -25.03 2.50
CA ALA A 203 -17.26 -25.75 1.22
C ALA A 203 -15.98 -25.57 0.39
N SER A 204 -15.27 -24.44 0.56
CA SER A 204 -14.01 -24.17 -0.14
C SER A 204 -12.86 -25.12 0.23
N GLY A 205 -12.98 -25.81 1.38
CA GLY A 205 -12.08 -26.89 1.78
C GLY A 205 -10.60 -26.49 1.83
N ALA A 206 -9.72 -27.44 1.50
CA ALA A 206 -8.28 -27.22 1.51
C ALA A 206 -7.81 -26.22 0.44
N ALA A 207 -8.45 -26.22 -0.74
CA ALA A 207 -8.12 -25.31 -1.83
C ALA A 207 -8.43 -23.84 -1.46
N GLY A 208 -9.58 -23.58 -0.84
CA GLY A 208 -9.92 -22.26 -0.33
C GLY A 208 -8.98 -21.77 0.77
N ARG A 209 -8.62 -22.65 1.72
CA ARG A 209 -7.61 -22.33 2.75
C ARG A 209 -6.24 -22.02 2.14
N MET A 210 -5.82 -22.79 1.13
CA MET A 210 -4.57 -22.54 0.42
C MET A 210 -4.60 -21.18 -0.29
N PHE A 211 -5.72 -20.84 -0.95
CA PHE A 211 -5.92 -19.54 -1.60
C PHE A 211 -5.76 -18.38 -0.61
N ASP A 212 -6.46 -18.43 0.53
CA ASP A 212 -6.39 -17.35 1.53
C ASP A 212 -5.01 -17.25 2.19
N LEU A 213 -4.43 -18.40 2.59
CA LEU A 213 -3.12 -18.45 3.24
C LEU A 213 -2.02 -17.91 2.33
N CYS A 214 -1.98 -18.34 1.08
CA CYS A 214 -0.97 -17.91 0.12
C CYS A 214 -1.06 -16.42 -0.20
N ASN A 215 -2.27 -15.88 -0.37
CA ASN A 215 -2.46 -14.44 -0.58
C ASN A 215 -2.01 -13.62 0.64
N PHE A 216 -2.38 -14.05 1.85
CA PHE A 216 -1.94 -13.39 3.07
C PHE A 216 -0.43 -13.46 3.27
N ALA A 217 0.17 -14.64 3.05
CA ALA A 217 1.61 -14.84 3.15
C ALA A 217 2.38 -14.01 2.11
N GLY A 218 1.92 -13.99 0.85
CA GLY A 218 2.52 -13.20 -0.23
C GLY A 218 2.55 -11.70 0.10
N GLN A 219 1.45 -11.16 0.64
CA GLN A 219 1.42 -9.77 1.09
C GLN A 219 2.38 -9.54 2.26
N ARG A 220 2.44 -10.48 3.21
CA ARG A 220 3.29 -10.38 4.40
C ARG A 220 4.78 -10.50 4.13
N VAL A 221 5.22 -11.28 3.15
CA VAL A 221 6.65 -11.36 2.79
C VAL A 221 7.15 -10.06 2.15
N THR A 222 6.28 -9.36 1.40
CA THR A 222 6.58 -8.02 0.87
C THR A 222 6.82 -7.01 1.99
N HIS A 223 5.97 -7.03 3.03
CA HIS A 223 6.08 -6.15 4.18
C HIS A 223 7.38 -6.30 5.00
N VAL A 224 8.11 -7.40 4.85
CA VAL A 224 9.38 -7.65 5.55
C VAL A 224 10.60 -7.56 4.62
N GLY A 225 10.42 -7.01 3.41
CA GLY A 225 11.49 -6.83 2.43
C GLY A 225 11.87 -8.09 1.64
N ARG A 226 10.97 -9.08 1.60
CA ARG A 226 11.15 -10.37 0.90
C ARG A 226 10.07 -10.63 -0.14
N GLY A 227 9.66 -9.59 -0.87
CA GLY A 227 8.65 -9.70 -1.92
C GLY A 227 9.08 -10.61 -3.09
N ASP A 228 10.36 -10.97 -3.19
CA ASP A 228 10.88 -11.99 -4.09
C ASP A 228 10.19 -13.36 -3.92
N VAL A 229 9.69 -13.63 -2.72
CA VAL A 229 8.95 -14.87 -2.39
C VAL A 229 7.46 -14.78 -2.77
N GLY A 230 6.93 -13.58 -2.97
CA GLY A 230 5.51 -13.34 -3.23
C GLY A 230 4.97 -14.06 -4.48
N PRO A 231 5.59 -13.92 -5.67
CA PRO A 231 5.07 -14.50 -6.91
C PRO A 231 4.74 -15.99 -6.82
N ARG A 232 5.61 -16.83 -6.24
CA ARG A 232 5.35 -18.27 -6.11
C ARG A 232 4.18 -18.58 -5.17
N LEU A 233 3.97 -17.77 -4.13
CA LEU A 233 2.84 -17.92 -3.22
C LEU A 233 1.55 -17.53 -3.93
N TYR A 234 1.55 -16.41 -4.64
CA TYR A 234 0.38 -16.00 -5.41
C TYR A 234 0.03 -16.99 -6.53
N GLU A 235 1.03 -17.58 -7.18
CA GLU A 235 0.82 -18.65 -8.16
C GLU A 235 0.09 -19.85 -7.53
N ARG A 236 0.50 -20.29 -6.33
CA ARG A 236 -0.21 -21.34 -5.58
C ARG A 236 -1.63 -20.94 -5.25
N ALA A 237 -1.87 -19.68 -4.87
CA ALA A 237 -3.21 -19.19 -4.63
C ALA A 237 -4.08 -19.31 -5.89
N LEU A 238 -3.61 -18.78 -7.03
CA LEU A 238 -4.36 -18.85 -8.30
C LEU A 238 -4.56 -20.30 -8.78
N ASN A 239 -3.57 -21.18 -8.57
CA ASN A 239 -3.70 -22.61 -8.86
C ASN A 239 -4.75 -23.26 -7.94
N ALA A 240 -4.81 -22.91 -6.66
CA ALA A 240 -5.82 -23.42 -5.73
C ALA A 240 -7.23 -22.94 -6.12
N GLN A 241 -7.39 -21.68 -6.52
CA GLN A 241 -8.66 -21.17 -7.07
C GLN A 241 -9.07 -21.92 -8.34
N ALA A 242 -8.13 -22.19 -9.27
CA ALA A 242 -8.41 -22.96 -10.48
C ALA A 242 -8.85 -24.40 -10.16
N ARG A 243 -8.17 -25.10 -9.23
CA ARG A 243 -8.57 -26.43 -8.75
C ARG A 243 -9.97 -26.39 -8.13
N LEU A 244 -10.29 -25.35 -7.36
CA LEU A 244 -11.59 -25.18 -6.74
C LEU A 244 -12.70 -25.01 -7.79
N ARG A 245 -12.45 -24.27 -8.89
CA ARG A 245 -13.38 -24.19 -10.03
C ARG A 245 -13.59 -25.54 -10.71
N GLN A 246 -12.54 -26.35 -10.85
CA GLN A 246 -12.62 -27.68 -11.47
C GLN A 246 -13.44 -28.68 -10.66
N GLN A 247 -13.57 -28.47 -9.35
CA GLN A 247 -14.42 -29.30 -8.48
C GLN A 247 -15.92 -29.03 -8.67
N GLY A 248 -16.29 -27.99 -9.43
CA GLY A 248 -17.66 -27.61 -9.73
C GLY A 248 -18.09 -26.31 -9.06
N SER A 249 -19.24 -25.80 -9.48
CA SER A 249 -19.85 -24.60 -8.90
C SER A 249 -20.38 -24.90 -7.50
N PRO A 250 -20.15 -24.00 -6.52
CA PRO A 250 -20.67 -24.19 -5.17
C PRO A 250 -22.18 -23.95 -5.13
N ASP A 251 -22.83 -24.53 -4.13
CA ASP A 251 -24.25 -24.27 -3.87
C ASP A 251 -24.44 -22.90 -3.19
N ILE A 252 -25.17 -21.99 -3.84
CA ILE A 252 -25.39 -20.58 -3.42
C ILE A 252 -26.83 -20.34 -2.98
N SER A 253 -27.07 -19.36 -2.08
CA SER A 253 -28.39 -19.26 -1.43
C SER A 253 -29.44 -18.76 -2.41
N GLU A 254 -30.71 -18.97 -2.11
CA GLU A 254 -31.79 -18.43 -2.96
C GLU A 254 -31.72 -16.90 -3.06
N ALA A 255 -31.32 -16.23 -1.97
CA ALA A 255 -31.10 -14.78 -1.96
C ALA A 255 -29.94 -14.39 -2.90
N LEU A 256 -28.83 -15.15 -2.89
CA LEU A 256 -27.70 -14.89 -3.78
C LEU A 256 -28.02 -15.22 -5.23
N ARG A 257 -28.78 -16.30 -5.51
CA ARG A 257 -29.28 -16.61 -6.86
C ARG A 257 -30.17 -15.48 -7.39
N THR A 258 -31.09 -14.99 -6.56
CA THR A 258 -31.99 -13.88 -6.91
C THR A 258 -31.18 -12.61 -7.24
N LEU A 259 -30.18 -12.27 -6.42
CA LEU A 259 -29.30 -11.14 -6.67
C LEU A 259 -28.56 -11.27 -8.02
N LEU A 260 -27.94 -12.42 -8.27
CA LEU A 260 -27.21 -12.66 -9.51
C LEU A 260 -28.14 -12.62 -10.74
N ALA A 261 -29.36 -13.15 -10.63
CA ALA A 261 -30.36 -13.05 -11.69
C ALA A 261 -30.79 -11.60 -11.96
N GLN A 262 -30.96 -10.77 -10.92
CA GLN A 262 -31.28 -9.34 -11.08
C GLN A 262 -30.15 -8.56 -11.76
N LEU A 263 -28.89 -8.96 -11.53
CA LEU A 263 -27.72 -8.37 -12.17
C LEU A 263 -27.51 -8.86 -13.62
N ASP A 264 -28.26 -9.89 -14.03
CA ASP A 264 -28.07 -10.64 -15.29
C ASP A 264 -26.67 -11.28 -15.39
N VAL A 265 -26.24 -11.92 -14.30
CA VAL A 265 -24.92 -12.55 -14.15
C VAL A 265 -25.05 -14.02 -13.76
N SER A 266 -24.53 -14.92 -14.59
CA SER A 266 -24.38 -16.33 -14.23
C SER A 266 -23.07 -16.60 -13.48
N LEU A 267 -23.01 -17.67 -12.68
CA LEU A 267 -21.81 -18.02 -11.91
C LEU A 267 -20.57 -18.29 -12.77
N ASP A 268 -20.73 -18.84 -13.97
CA ASP A 268 -19.63 -19.11 -14.90
C ASP A 268 -19.09 -17.84 -15.57
N GLN A 269 -19.91 -16.78 -15.65
CA GLN A 269 -19.51 -15.47 -16.15
C GLN A 269 -19.05 -14.53 -15.03
N LEU A 270 -19.26 -14.88 -13.76
CA LEU A 270 -18.93 -14.01 -12.63
C LEU A 270 -17.41 -13.74 -12.55
N SER A 271 -17.05 -12.45 -12.56
CA SER A 271 -15.74 -11.96 -12.14
C SER A 271 -15.90 -11.01 -10.98
N LEU A 272 -15.67 -11.51 -9.76
CA LEU A 272 -15.95 -10.76 -8.54
C LEU A 272 -14.78 -9.82 -8.21
N ILE A 273 -15.07 -8.52 -8.13
CA ILE A 273 -14.15 -7.47 -7.69
C ILE A 273 -14.42 -7.20 -6.20
N PRO A 274 -13.49 -7.55 -5.30
CA PRO A 274 -13.63 -7.35 -3.86
C PRO A 274 -13.67 -5.88 -3.45
N GLU A 275 -14.15 -5.63 -2.22
CA GLU A 275 -14.21 -4.28 -1.63
C GLU A 275 -12.85 -3.59 -1.49
N GLU A 276 -11.75 -4.35 -1.40
CA GLU A 276 -10.40 -3.78 -1.24
C GLU A 276 -10.08 -2.74 -2.33
N TRP A 277 -10.59 -2.94 -3.55
CA TRP A 277 -10.39 -2.07 -4.70
C TRP A 277 -10.98 -0.66 -4.53
N THR A 278 -11.97 -0.48 -3.66
CA THR A 278 -12.66 0.83 -3.49
C THR A 278 -12.28 1.56 -2.20
N THR A 279 -11.59 0.89 -1.28
CA THR A 279 -11.27 1.40 0.06
C THR A 279 -10.16 2.46 0.09
N GLN A 280 -9.41 2.60 -0.99
CA GLN A 280 -8.36 3.62 -1.14
C GLN A 280 -8.46 4.27 -2.51
N ILE A 281 -8.29 5.59 -2.59
CA ILE A 281 -8.37 6.31 -3.87
C ILE A 281 -7.32 5.84 -4.88
N GLY A 282 -6.14 5.39 -4.40
CA GLY A 282 -5.12 4.78 -5.24
C GLY A 282 -5.56 3.45 -5.85
N HIS A 283 -6.33 2.64 -5.11
CA HIS A 283 -6.89 1.37 -5.59
C HIS A 283 -8.00 1.60 -6.62
N LEU A 284 -8.79 2.67 -6.49
CA LEU A 284 -9.73 3.07 -7.55
C LEU A 284 -9.00 3.37 -8.86
N GLY A 285 -7.82 3.99 -8.82
CA GLY A 285 -6.99 4.16 -10.03
C GLY A 285 -6.45 2.84 -10.58
N MET A 286 -6.22 1.82 -9.74
CA MET A 286 -5.85 0.48 -10.19
C MET A 286 -7.03 -0.24 -10.86
N LEU A 287 -8.25 -0.01 -10.38
CA LEU A 287 -9.46 -0.59 -10.95
C LEU A 287 -9.67 -0.18 -12.43
N ASP A 288 -9.34 1.05 -12.82
CA ASP A 288 -9.33 1.48 -14.23
C ASP A 288 -8.49 0.54 -15.09
N ILE A 289 -7.27 0.23 -14.63
CA ILE A 289 -6.33 -0.64 -15.35
C ILE A 289 -6.85 -2.08 -15.38
N LEU A 290 -7.46 -2.57 -14.28
CA LEU A 290 -8.09 -3.89 -14.28
C LEU A 290 -9.18 -4.00 -15.36
N LEU A 291 -9.99 -2.96 -15.56
CA LEU A 291 -11.02 -2.95 -16.59
C LEU A 291 -10.41 -2.82 -18.00
N ARG A 292 -9.34 -2.02 -18.16
CA ARG A 292 -8.58 -1.98 -19.42
C ARG A 292 -7.99 -3.34 -19.80
N MET A 293 -7.51 -4.12 -18.83
CA MET A 293 -7.03 -5.49 -19.05
C MET A 293 -8.12 -6.37 -19.66
N ARG A 294 -9.40 -6.19 -19.28
CA ARG A 294 -10.52 -6.90 -19.90
C ARG A 294 -10.68 -6.51 -21.36
N ASP A 295 -10.64 -5.21 -21.64
CA ASP A 295 -10.89 -4.65 -22.97
C ASP A 295 -9.76 -4.94 -23.98
N ILE A 296 -8.57 -5.33 -23.50
CA ILE A 296 -7.47 -5.87 -24.32
C ILE A 296 -7.43 -7.40 -24.33
N GLY A 297 -8.40 -8.07 -23.68
CA GLY A 297 -8.60 -9.52 -23.73
C GLY A 297 -7.78 -10.34 -22.74
N TRP A 298 -7.24 -9.76 -21.68
CA TRP A 298 -6.42 -10.49 -20.69
C TRP A 298 -7.24 -11.27 -19.66
N TRP A 299 -8.49 -10.89 -19.47
CA TRP A 299 -9.47 -11.66 -18.70
C TRP A 299 -10.88 -11.43 -19.26
N SER A 300 -11.82 -12.29 -18.88
CA SER A 300 -13.19 -12.29 -19.41
C SER A 300 -14.22 -12.54 -18.30
N GLY A 301 -15.50 -12.37 -18.63
CA GLY A 301 -16.61 -12.43 -17.69
C GLY A 301 -17.18 -11.06 -17.38
N GLN A 302 -18.24 -11.06 -16.57
CA GLN A 302 -18.95 -9.88 -16.12
C GLN A 302 -18.41 -9.44 -14.75
N PRO A 303 -17.79 -8.24 -14.66
CA PRO A 303 -17.31 -7.70 -13.40
C PRO A 303 -18.48 -7.32 -12.50
N VAL A 304 -18.55 -7.97 -11.32
CA VAL A 304 -19.44 -7.61 -10.23
C VAL A 304 -18.60 -7.09 -9.09
N MET A 305 -18.83 -5.86 -8.67
CA MET A 305 -18.09 -5.22 -7.60
C MET A 305 -18.96 -5.05 -6.37
N VAL A 306 -18.44 -5.51 -5.24
CA VAL A 306 -19.12 -5.37 -3.96
C VAL A 306 -18.55 -4.14 -3.25
N VAL A 307 -19.42 -3.28 -2.75
CA VAL A 307 -19.01 -2.06 -2.04
C VAL A 307 -19.81 -1.87 -0.76
N ARG A 308 -19.16 -1.31 0.26
CA ARG A 308 -19.82 -0.72 1.41
C ARG A 308 -19.75 0.80 1.27
N PRO A 309 -20.88 1.53 1.18
CA PRO A 309 -20.87 2.97 0.90
C PRO A 309 -19.96 3.78 1.84
N ASN A 310 -19.88 3.41 3.12
CA ASN A 310 -19.05 4.06 4.13
C ASN A 310 -17.55 3.75 4.05
N LEU A 311 -17.14 2.83 3.16
CA LEU A 311 -15.74 2.47 2.92
C LEU A 311 -15.21 3.02 1.59
N ILE A 312 -16.07 3.55 0.71
CA ILE A 312 -15.65 4.13 -0.57
C ILE A 312 -14.74 5.33 -0.29
N ALA A 313 -13.53 5.33 -0.86
CA ALA A 313 -12.52 6.34 -0.56
C ALA A 313 -12.83 7.74 -1.11
N ASN A 314 -13.48 7.80 -2.27
CA ASN A 314 -13.95 9.03 -2.90
C ASN A 314 -15.16 8.69 -3.78
N ALA A 315 -16.34 9.17 -3.40
CA ALA A 315 -17.60 8.81 -4.05
C ALA A 315 -17.69 9.35 -5.48
N ALA A 316 -17.16 10.55 -5.75
CA ALA A 316 -17.21 11.15 -7.08
C ALA A 316 -16.32 10.41 -8.09
N PHE A 317 -15.13 9.99 -7.68
CA PHE A 317 -14.23 9.20 -8.52
C PHE A 317 -14.79 7.79 -8.73
N PHE A 318 -15.39 7.20 -7.70
CA PHE A 318 -16.04 5.90 -7.79
C PHE A 318 -17.20 5.88 -8.79
N ARG A 319 -18.00 6.95 -8.88
CA ARG A 319 -19.10 7.06 -9.86
C ARG A 319 -18.64 7.01 -11.31
N LEU A 320 -17.36 7.26 -11.61
CA LEU A 320 -16.84 7.13 -12.98
C LEU A 320 -16.80 5.67 -13.48
N PHE A 321 -16.95 4.71 -12.57
CA PHE A 321 -17.04 3.29 -12.90
C PHE A 321 -18.48 2.82 -13.18
N ASP A 322 -19.47 3.72 -12.99
CA ASP A 322 -20.87 3.46 -13.36
C ASP A 322 -20.95 3.13 -14.85
N GLY A 323 -21.52 1.97 -15.18
CA GLY A 323 -21.61 1.49 -16.56
C GLY A 323 -20.39 0.72 -17.07
N LEU A 324 -19.25 0.74 -16.36
CA LEU A 324 -18.09 -0.11 -16.67
C LEU A 324 -18.12 -1.46 -15.95
N CYS A 325 -18.84 -1.55 -14.83
CA CYS A 325 -19.03 -2.77 -14.04
C CYS A 325 -20.41 -2.79 -13.35
N LYS A 326 -20.84 -3.97 -12.90
CA LYS A 326 -22.05 -4.12 -12.08
C LYS A 326 -21.68 -3.83 -10.63
N ILE A 327 -22.35 -2.89 -9.98
CA ILE A 327 -22.07 -2.47 -8.60
C ILE A 327 -23.14 -3.05 -7.68
N VAL A 328 -22.72 -3.59 -6.53
CA VAL A 328 -23.58 -4.12 -5.48
C VAL A 328 -23.23 -3.44 -4.15
N SER A 329 -24.12 -2.56 -3.68
CA SER A 329 -23.98 -1.83 -2.42
C SER A 329 -24.55 -2.61 -1.24
N VAL A 330 -23.69 -2.97 -0.29
CA VAL A 330 -24.10 -3.68 0.93
C VAL A 330 -24.90 -2.77 1.84
N GLY A 331 -26.10 -3.23 2.23
CA GLY A 331 -27.06 -2.48 3.04
C GLY A 331 -28.02 -1.62 2.23
N GLU A 332 -27.78 -1.43 0.93
CA GLU A 332 -28.65 -0.69 0.02
C GLU A 332 -29.31 -1.66 -0.98
N ASP A 333 -28.50 -2.37 -1.77
CA ASP A 333 -28.96 -3.33 -2.78
C ASP A 333 -29.15 -4.74 -2.19
N VAL A 334 -28.35 -5.08 -1.18
CA VAL A 334 -28.25 -6.45 -0.65
C VAL A 334 -28.07 -6.46 0.87
N SER A 335 -28.57 -7.51 1.53
CA SER A 335 -28.34 -7.73 2.96
C SER A 335 -26.87 -8.05 3.27
N GLU A 336 -26.40 -7.75 4.49
CA GLU A 336 -25.05 -8.10 4.95
C GLU A 336 -24.76 -9.61 4.80
N ALA A 337 -25.75 -10.46 5.09
CA ALA A 337 -25.58 -11.92 5.03
C ALA A 337 -25.36 -12.41 3.59
N THR A 338 -26.16 -11.92 2.65
CA THR A 338 -26.02 -12.26 1.22
C THR A 338 -24.75 -11.66 0.63
N ALA A 339 -24.34 -10.47 1.06
CA ALA A 339 -23.08 -9.87 0.66
C ALA A 339 -21.86 -10.68 1.15
N GLU A 340 -21.85 -11.14 2.40
CA GLU A 340 -20.75 -11.98 2.91
C GLU A 340 -20.71 -13.36 2.21
N GLU A 341 -21.86 -13.93 1.84
CA GLU A 341 -21.90 -15.13 0.99
C GLU A 341 -21.32 -14.84 -0.42
N LEU A 342 -21.73 -13.73 -1.07
CA LEU A 342 -21.16 -13.30 -2.35
C LEU A 342 -19.64 -13.11 -2.25
N LEU A 343 -19.17 -12.42 -1.22
CA LEU A 343 -17.74 -12.23 -0.98
C LEU A 343 -17.01 -13.56 -0.72
N SER A 344 -17.67 -14.58 -0.18
CA SER A 344 -17.03 -15.89 0.01
C SER A 344 -16.75 -16.60 -1.33
N LEU A 345 -17.46 -16.21 -2.41
CA LEU A 345 -17.19 -16.68 -3.76
C LEU A 345 -15.88 -16.16 -4.35
N GLN A 346 -15.17 -15.22 -3.71
CA GLN A 346 -13.85 -14.77 -4.18
C GLN A 346 -12.84 -15.92 -4.37
N ARG A 347 -12.97 -16.99 -3.57
CA ARG A 347 -12.13 -18.20 -3.70
C ARG A 347 -12.37 -18.97 -4.99
N TRP A 348 -13.55 -18.83 -5.58
CA TRP A 348 -13.88 -19.36 -6.90
C TRP A 348 -13.67 -18.27 -7.95
N TYR A 349 -14.39 -17.16 -7.87
CA TYR A 349 -14.59 -16.21 -8.96
C TYR A 349 -13.93 -14.85 -8.75
N GLY A 350 -13.13 -14.69 -7.70
CA GLY A 350 -12.50 -13.41 -7.33
C GLY A 350 -11.34 -13.04 -8.25
N LEU A 351 -11.31 -11.78 -8.66
CA LEU A 351 -10.14 -11.14 -9.24
C LEU A 351 -9.16 -10.76 -8.13
N ASN A 352 -7.94 -11.29 -8.24
CA ASN A 352 -6.91 -11.14 -7.22
C ASN A 352 -6.33 -9.72 -7.24
N PHE A 353 -6.14 -9.12 -6.06
CA PHE A 353 -5.59 -7.77 -5.90
C PHE A 353 -4.05 -7.75 -5.90
N ASN A 354 -3.41 -8.84 -5.45
CA ASN A 354 -1.97 -8.93 -5.27
C ASN A 354 -1.23 -9.53 -6.47
N ALA A 355 -1.93 -10.31 -7.30
CA ALA A 355 -1.32 -11.00 -8.44
C ALA A 355 -2.25 -11.11 -9.64
N PHE A 356 -1.65 -11.36 -10.80
CA PHE A 356 -2.36 -11.61 -12.04
C PHE A 356 -1.66 -12.72 -12.83
N ARG A 357 -2.46 -13.55 -13.51
CA ARG A 357 -1.93 -14.52 -14.48
C ARG A 357 -2.00 -13.92 -15.87
N LEU A 358 -0.84 -13.65 -16.46
CA LEU A 358 -0.72 -13.10 -17.81
C LEU A 358 -1.28 -14.09 -18.85
N PRO A 359 -1.61 -13.62 -20.07
CA PRO A 359 -2.13 -14.49 -21.14
C PRO A 359 -1.21 -15.66 -21.53
N ASP A 360 0.10 -15.54 -21.30
CA ASP A 360 1.10 -16.61 -21.52
C ASP A 360 1.15 -17.65 -20.38
N GLY A 361 0.35 -17.46 -19.33
CA GLY A 361 0.26 -18.34 -18.16
C GLY A 361 1.16 -17.95 -16.99
N GLN A 362 2.09 -17.01 -17.16
CA GLN A 362 2.98 -16.56 -16.09
C GLN A 362 2.20 -15.82 -14.99
N VAL A 363 2.51 -16.09 -13.73
CA VAL A 363 1.97 -15.34 -12.59
C VAL A 363 2.96 -14.30 -12.12
N VAL A 364 2.50 -13.05 -12.06
CA VAL A 364 3.29 -11.89 -11.61
C VAL A 364 2.52 -11.14 -10.53
N ALA A 365 3.23 -10.27 -9.79
CA ALA A 365 2.57 -9.29 -8.92
C ALA A 365 1.62 -8.42 -9.77
N TRP A 366 0.46 -8.06 -9.23
CA TRP A 366 -0.58 -7.41 -10.02
C TRP A 366 -0.11 -6.09 -10.66
N GLN A 367 0.71 -5.32 -9.95
CA GLN A 367 1.28 -4.07 -10.41
C GLN A 367 2.20 -4.26 -11.63
N GLU A 368 2.88 -5.40 -11.76
CA GLU A 368 3.69 -5.72 -12.94
C GLU A 368 2.79 -5.97 -14.16
N ALA A 369 1.73 -6.77 -13.99
CA ALA A 369 0.72 -6.93 -15.03
C ALA A 369 0.07 -5.59 -15.40
N GLY A 370 -0.20 -4.72 -14.42
CA GLY A 370 -0.73 -3.38 -14.64
C GLY A 370 0.17 -2.49 -15.48
N ALA A 371 1.47 -2.48 -15.20
CA ALA A 371 2.44 -1.72 -15.98
C ALA A 371 2.53 -2.21 -17.44
N LEU A 372 2.55 -3.55 -17.63
CA LEU A 372 2.50 -4.16 -18.96
C LEU A 372 1.18 -3.87 -19.70
N ALA A 373 0.06 -3.84 -18.98
CA ALA A 373 -1.25 -3.53 -19.56
C ALA A 373 -1.33 -2.07 -20.04
N ILE A 374 -0.73 -1.13 -19.32
CA ILE A 374 -0.62 0.27 -19.75
C ILE A 374 0.20 0.38 -21.04
N GLU A 375 1.34 -0.30 -21.11
CA GLU A 375 2.16 -0.33 -22.32
C GLU A 375 1.39 -0.91 -23.51
N ALA A 376 0.68 -2.02 -23.31
CA ALA A 376 -0.17 -2.62 -24.34
C ALA A 376 -1.30 -1.68 -24.76
N TRP A 377 -1.90 -0.95 -23.82
CA TRP A 377 -2.99 0.00 -24.05
C TRP A 377 -2.55 1.21 -24.89
N GLU A 378 -1.42 1.83 -24.53
CA GLU A 378 -0.88 2.99 -25.25
C GLU A 378 -0.34 2.60 -26.63
N ARG A 379 0.28 1.43 -26.76
CA ARG A 379 0.73 0.91 -28.07
C ARG A 379 -0.43 0.71 -29.05
N GLN A 380 -1.64 0.46 -28.56
CA GLN A 380 -2.86 0.39 -29.37
C GLN A 380 -3.49 1.77 -29.65
N GLY A 381 -2.89 2.87 -29.17
CA GLY A 381 -3.40 4.22 -29.36
C GLY A 381 -4.73 4.50 -28.66
N ARG A 382 -5.06 3.73 -27.60
CA ARG A 382 -6.33 3.86 -26.89
C ARG A 382 -6.33 5.05 -25.92
N GLY A 383 -7.51 5.68 -25.75
CA GLY A 383 -7.71 6.87 -24.92
C GLY A 383 -7.78 6.62 -23.41
N HIS A 384 -8.37 7.57 -22.67
CA HIS A 384 -8.47 7.54 -21.21
C HIS A 384 -9.93 7.33 -20.78
N LEU A 385 -10.32 6.09 -20.46
CA LEU A 385 -11.71 5.71 -20.17
C LEU A 385 -12.38 6.59 -19.11
N LEU A 386 -11.69 6.84 -17.98
CA LEU A 386 -12.26 7.67 -16.91
C LEU A 386 -12.38 9.15 -17.30
N ARG A 387 -11.55 9.63 -18.23
CA ARG A 387 -11.68 10.99 -18.78
C ARG A 387 -12.99 11.11 -19.54
N ASP A 388 -13.27 10.13 -20.40
CA ASP A 388 -14.47 10.10 -21.24
C ASP A 388 -15.74 9.92 -20.37
N ALA A 389 -15.66 9.06 -19.35
CA ALA A 389 -16.73 8.88 -18.36
C ALA A 389 -17.01 10.18 -17.59
N TYR A 390 -15.97 10.86 -17.11
CA TYR A 390 -16.10 12.16 -16.47
C TYR A 390 -16.74 13.19 -17.40
N ASP A 391 -16.22 13.34 -18.62
CA ASP A 391 -16.71 14.34 -19.57
C ASP A 391 -18.18 14.10 -19.94
N SER A 392 -18.61 12.84 -19.96
CA SER A 392 -20.01 12.46 -20.18
C SER A 392 -20.90 12.82 -18.98
N LEU A 393 -20.50 12.40 -17.77
CA LEU A 393 -21.27 12.62 -16.54
C LEU A 393 -21.38 14.12 -16.19
N PHE A 394 -20.24 14.82 -16.17
CA PHE A 394 -20.21 16.21 -15.73
C PHE A 394 -20.70 17.20 -16.79
N ARG A 395 -20.65 16.87 -18.09
CA ARG A 395 -21.33 17.68 -19.12
C ARG A 395 -22.85 17.61 -18.94
N ALA A 396 -23.40 16.43 -18.64
CA ALA A 396 -24.82 16.26 -18.36
C ALA A 396 -25.25 17.06 -17.11
N ASP A 397 -24.48 16.96 -16.03
CA ASP A 397 -24.73 17.72 -14.79
C ASP A 397 -24.62 19.23 -15.01
N ALA A 398 -23.62 19.69 -15.76
CA ALA A 398 -23.46 21.11 -16.09
C ALA A 398 -24.60 21.65 -16.96
N ALA A 399 -25.09 20.86 -17.92
CA ALA A 399 -26.25 21.22 -18.74
C ALA A 399 -27.55 21.30 -17.91
N ALA A 400 -27.69 20.45 -16.89
CA ALA A 400 -28.85 20.46 -15.99
C ALA A 400 -28.82 21.58 -14.95
N ASN A 401 -27.65 21.88 -14.38
CA ASN A 401 -27.51 22.75 -13.20
C ASN A 401 -26.89 24.13 -13.49
N GLY A 402 -26.32 24.35 -14.68
CA GLY A 402 -25.87 25.67 -15.16
C GLY A 402 -24.70 26.33 -14.40
N SER A 403 -24.04 25.63 -13.47
CA SER A 403 -22.99 26.20 -12.60
C SER A 403 -21.60 25.60 -12.86
N ASP A 404 -20.60 26.45 -13.06
CA ASP A 404 -19.17 26.07 -12.98
C ASP A 404 -18.83 25.64 -11.54
N PRO A 405 -18.45 24.37 -11.29
CA PRO A 405 -18.18 23.85 -9.94
C PRO A 405 -17.09 24.62 -9.18
N ILE A 406 -16.13 25.23 -9.90
CA ILE A 406 -15.02 25.95 -9.27
C ILE A 406 -15.25 27.46 -9.17
N ARG A 407 -16.41 27.98 -9.59
CA ARG A 407 -16.71 29.42 -9.58
C ARG A 407 -16.54 30.05 -8.19
N GLY A 408 -17.10 29.42 -7.16
CA GLY A 408 -16.99 29.96 -5.79
C GLY A 408 -15.55 30.03 -5.29
N LEU A 409 -14.73 29.03 -5.66
CA LEU A 409 -13.30 29.02 -5.36
C LEU A 409 -12.58 30.13 -6.14
N ARG A 410 -12.86 30.27 -7.42
CA ARG A 410 -12.33 31.34 -8.28
C ARG A 410 -12.61 32.72 -7.70
N ASP A 411 -13.87 32.99 -7.37
CA ASP A 411 -14.30 34.27 -6.82
C ASP A 411 -13.63 34.58 -5.48
N ARG A 412 -13.45 33.58 -4.59
CA ARG A 412 -12.79 33.78 -3.28
C ARG A 412 -11.33 34.17 -3.41
N TYR A 413 -10.61 33.58 -4.36
CA TYR A 413 -9.17 33.78 -4.50
C TYR A 413 -8.80 34.79 -5.59
N GLY A 414 -9.77 35.30 -6.37
CA GLY A 414 -9.52 36.22 -7.47
C GLY A 414 -8.89 35.55 -8.70
N MET A 415 -9.12 34.25 -8.88
CA MET A 415 -8.67 33.49 -10.04
C MET A 415 -9.66 33.69 -11.20
N LYS A 416 -9.17 34.20 -12.33
CA LYS A 416 -10.00 34.53 -13.50
C LYS A 416 -10.44 33.25 -14.25
N PRO A 417 -11.51 33.29 -15.05
CA PRO A 417 -11.95 32.13 -15.85
C PRO A 417 -10.88 31.60 -16.81
N GLU A 418 -10.07 32.47 -17.40
CA GLU A 418 -8.99 32.17 -18.34
C GLU A 418 -7.65 31.78 -17.67
N ASP A 419 -7.55 31.92 -16.35
CA ASP A 419 -6.35 31.52 -15.62
C ASP A 419 -6.18 29.99 -15.67
N TRP A 420 -4.94 29.55 -15.87
CA TRP A 420 -4.57 28.14 -15.77
C TRP A 420 -3.98 27.84 -14.38
N TYR A 421 -4.11 26.59 -13.96
CA TYR A 421 -3.60 26.15 -12.66
C TYR A 421 -2.97 24.76 -12.71
N VAL A 422 -2.12 24.49 -11.74
CA VAL A 422 -1.51 23.19 -11.47
C VAL A 422 -2.01 22.68 -10.13
N CYS A 423 -2.42 21.42 -10.10
CA CYS A 423 -2.73 20.75 -8.84
C CYS A 423 -1.44 20.24 -8.18
N LEU A 424 -1.32 20.45 -6.87
CA LEU A 424 -0.18 20.03 -6.07
C LEU A 424 -0.62 19.10 -4.94
N HIS A 425 0.03 17.95 -4.75
CA HIS A 425 -0.25 17.03 -3.64
C HIS A 425 1.00 16.33 -3.10
N THR A 426 1.30 16.54 -1.82
CA THR A 426 2.34 15.78 -1.10
C THR A 426 1.73 14.72 -0.18
N ARG A 427 2.35 13.55 -0.13
CA ARG A 427 2.04 12.56 0.91
C ARG A 427 2.59 13.05 2.25
N ASP A 428 1.76 13.03 3.28
CA ASP A 428 2.12 13.41 4.64
C ASP A 428 1.69 12.36 5.68
N ALA A 429 2.37 12.33 6.82
CA ALA A 429 2.13 11.37 7.90
C ALA A 429 0.79 11.58 8.62
N ALA A 430 0.21 12.79 8.55
CA ALA A 430 -1.01 13.16 9.28
C ALA A 430 -2.26 12.50 8.69
N HIS A 431 -2.21 12.08 7.42
CA HIS A 431 -3.31 11.34 6.79
C HIS A 431 -3.51 9.93 7.37
N TYR A 432 -2.41 9.20 7.61
CA TYR A 432 -2.46 7.80 8.05
C TYR A 432 -2.15 7.60 9.55
N PHE A 433 -1.89 8.68 10.28
CA PHE A 433 -1.42 8.62 11.67
C PHE A 433 -0.17 7.73 11.80
N GLU A 434 0.75 7.89 10.85
CA GLU A 434 1.97 7.10 10.78
C GLU A 434 2.99 7.55 11.84
N PHE A 435 3.72 6.60 12.40
CA PHE A 435 4.85 6.89 13.28
C PHE A 435 6.15 6.91 12.48
N MET A 436 6.95 7.96 12.65
CA MET A 436 8.23 8.17 11.97
C MET A 436 9.11 6.91 12.01
N GLY A 437 9.72 6.58 10.88
CA GLY A 437 10.66 5.46 10.76
C GLY A 437 10.00 4.08 10.62
N THR A 438 8.67 4.01 10.53
CA THR A 438 7.94 2.74 10.37
C THR A 438 7.02 2.78 9.15
N GLY A 439 6.68 1.63 8.59
CA GLY A 439 5.70 1.57 7.51
C GLY A 439 6.13 2.36 6.29
N GLN A 440 5.16 3.08 5.72
CA GLN A 440 5.30 3.85 4.50
C GLN A 440 5.81 5.28 4.72
N THR A 441 6.32 5.62 5.93
CA THR A 441 6.67 7.02 6.28
C THR A 441 7.76 7.64 5.43
N HIS A 442 8.69 6.83 4.92
CA HIS A 442 9.79 7.29 4.08
C HIS A 442 9.32 7.85 2.71
N ARG A 443 8.06 7.57 2.32
CA ARG A 443 7.39 8.17 1.14
C ARG A 443 6.90 9.59 1.38
N ASN A 444 6.83 10.05 2.63
CA ASN A 444 6.35 11.39 2.94
C ASN A 444 7.35 12.43 2.43
N ALA A 445 6.83 13.59 2.02
CA ALA A 445 7.65 14.68 1.47
C ALA A 445 7.22 16.01 2.11
N PRO A 446 8.15 16.80 2.68
CA PRO A 446 7.85 18.13 3.19
C PRO A 446 7.41 19.06 2.05
N ILE A 447 6.37 19.87 2.29
CA ILE A 447 5.84 20.81 1.29
C ILE A 447 6.87 21.90 0.94
N GLU A 448 7.78 22.18 1.86
CA GLU A 448 8.87 23.13 1.73
C GLU A 448 9.82 22.77 0.57
N THR A 449 9.91 21.48 0.23
CA THR A 449 10.72 21.02 -0.92
C THR A 449 10.17 21.49 -2.27
N LEU A 450 8.90 21.90 -2.33
CA LEU A 450 8.20 22.27 -3.57
C LEU A 450 8.09 23.77 -3.81
N LEU A 451 8.59 24.61 -2.90
CA LEU A 451 8.39 26.07 -2.96
C LEU A 451 8.94 26.68 -4.25
N ASP A 452 10.06 26.19 -4.77
CA ASP A 452 10.65 26.70 -6.00
C ASP A 452 9.81 26.32 -7.24
N ALA A 453 9.24 25.11 -7.27
CA ALA A 453 8.31 24.73 -8.33
C ALA A 453 7.01 25.55 -8.27
N ILE A 454 6.52 25.88 -7.06
CA ILE A 454 5.37 26.78 -6.89
C ILE A 454 5.70 28.16 -7.48
N ARG A 455 6.86 28.73 -7.13
CA ARG A 455 7.31 30.03 -7.63
C ARG A 455 7.48 30.03 -9.16
N LEU A 456 7.99 28.95 -9.74
CA LEU A 456 8.07 28.79 -11.20
C LEU A 456 6.70 28.92 -11.85
N ILE A 457 5.70 28.20 -11.32
CA ILE A 457 4.35 28.19 -11.86
C ILE A 457 3.71 29.58 -11.76
N THR A 458 3.80 30.21 -10.59
CA THR A 458 3.18 31.52 -10.35
C THR A 458 3.87 32.64 -11.12
N ALA A 459 5.20 32.56 -11.31
CA ALA A 459 5.94 33.49 -12.17
C ALA A 459 5.54 33.41 -13.66
N ARG A 460 5.03 32.25 -14.10
CA ARG A 460 4.46 32.08 -15.46
C ARG A 460 2.98 32.48 -15.55
N GLY A 461 2.44 33.11 -14.51
CA GLY A 461 1.03 33.50 -14.44
C GLY A 461 0.09 32.32 -14.14
N GLY A 462 0.59 31.16 -13.72
CA GLY A 462 -0.25 30.05 -13.27
C GLY A 462 -0.72 30.22 -11.83
N TRP A 463 -1.74 29.46 -11.45
CA TRP A 463 -2.10 29.24 -10.04
C TRP A 463 -1.62 27.86 -9.57
N VAL A 464 -1.38 27.72 -8.27
CA VAL A 464 -1.16 26.42 -7.64
C VAL A 464 -2.29 26.11 -6.67
N VAL A 465 -2.98 25.00 -6.89
CA VAL A 465 -4.05 24.50 -6.02
C VAL A 465 -3.54 23.28 -5.25
N LYS A 466 -3.26 23.46 -3.95
CA LYS A 466 -2.77 22.38 -3.08
C LYS A 466 -3.93 21.50 -2.62
N LEU A 467 -3.95 20.27 -3.08
CA LEU A 467 -4.87 19.21 -2.69
C LEU A 467 -4.38 18.49 -1.42
N GLY A 468 -5.27 17.73 -0.79
CA GLY A 468 -4.92 16.95 0.40
C GLY A 468 -6.10 16.67 1.34
N GLY A 469 -5.76 16.12 2.50
CA GLY A 469 -6.72 15.89 3.57
C GLY A 469 -6.86 17.10 4.50
N PRO A 470 -7.87 17.09 5.39
CA PRO A 470 -8.09 18.19 6.35
C PRO A 470 -6.97 18.37 7.38
N ASN A 471 -6.02 17.43 7.46
CA ASN A 471 -4.86 17.50 8.34
C ASN A 471 -3.55 17.75 7.58
N SER A 472 -3.61 17.98 6.26
CA SER A 472 -2.40 18.17 5.47
C SER A 472 -1.67 19.45 5.89
N PRO A 473 -0.32 19.47 5.82
CA PRO A 473 0.47 20.65 6.17
C PRO A 473 -0.02 21.90 5.43
N LYS A 474 -0.08 23.03 6.14
CA LYS A 474 -0.50 24.31 5.59
C LYS A 474 0.54 24.81 4.59
N LEU A 475 0.06 25.31 3.46
CA LEU A 475 0.93 26.00 2.51
C LEU A 475 1.36 27.36 3.08
N PRO A 476 2.65 27.75 2.97
CA PRO A 476 3.08 29.11 3.26
C PRO A 476 2.28 30.13 2.43
N ALA A 477 2.08 31.33 2.97
CA ALA A 477 1.39 32.39 2.24
C ALA A 477 2.21 32.80 1.01
N LEU A 478 1.72 32.45 -0.18
CA LEU A 478 2.35 32.71 -1.47
C LEU A 478 1.30 33.26 -2.44
N GLU A 479 1.70 34.21 -3.28
CA GLU A 479 0.83 34.76 -4.31
C GLU A 479 0.38 33.68 -5.30
N ARG A 480 -0.84 33.79 -5.82
CA ARG A 480 -1.44 32.83 -6.77
C ARG A 480 -1.45 31.37 -6.28
N THR A 481 -1.63 31.17 -4.97
CA THR A 481 -1.77 29.84 -4.37
C THR A 481 -3.09 29.67 -3.64
N VAL A 482 -3.65 28.46 -3.69
CA VAL A 482 -4.88 28.06 -3.01
C VAL A 482 -4.59 26.82 -2.17
N ASP A 483 -4.68 26.95 -0.84
CA ASP A 483 -4.65 25.80 0.07
C ASP A 483 -6.04 25.16 0.15
N TYR A 484 -6.42 24.48 -0.93
CA TYR A 484 -7.75 23.88 -1.07
C TYR A 484 -8.02 22.82 0.00
N ALA A 485 -6.99 22.05 0.39
CA ALA A 485 -7.09 21.00 1.42
C ALA A 485 -7.64 21.50 2.77
N LEU A 486 -7.35 22.76 3.11
CA LEU A 486 -7.78 23.42 4.36
C LEU A 486 -8.92 24.42 4.15
N SER A 487 -9.57 24.39 2.98
CA SER A 487 -10.68 25.29 2.63
C SER A 487 -12.04 24.60 2.73
N ASP A 488 -13.10 25.41 2.84
CA ASP A 488 -14.49 24.91 2.86
C ASP A 488 -14.96 24.36 1.50
N PHE A 489 -14.18 24.56 0.43
CA PHE A 489 -14.49 24.03 -0.89
C PHE A 489 -14.16 22.54 -1.03
N ARG A 490 -13.47 21.95 -0.04
CA ARG A 490 -13.03 20.56 -0.11
C ARG A 490 -14.22 19.61 -0.17
N SER A 491 -14.29 18.85 -1.25
CA SER A 491 -15.27 17.77 -1.44
C SER A 491 -14.75 16.73 -2.43
N ASP A 492 -15.29 15.51 -2.35
CA ASP A 492 -14.92 14.43 -3.27
C ASP A 492 -15.07 14.83 -4.74
N ALA A 493 -16.14 15.55 -5.08
CA ALA A 493 -16.39 16.05 -6.43
C ALA A 493 -15.37 17.09 -6.87
N MET A 494 -15.03 18.03 -5.99
CA MET A 494 -14.03 19.06 -6.27
C MET A 494 -12.62 18.50 -6.39
N ASP A 495 -12.27 17.44 -5.64
CA ASP A 495 -10.98 16.75 -5.77
C ASP A 495 -10.78 16.24 -7.21
N VAL A 496 -11.81 15.58 -7.77
CA VAL A 496 -11.78 15.02 -9.12
C VAL A 496 -11.83 16.12 -10.18
N HIS A 497 -12.73 17.10 -10.00
CA HIS A 497 -12.92 18.20 -10.93
C HIS A 497 -11.65 19.05 -11.09
N LEU A 498 -11.01 19.44 -9.98
CA LEU A 498 -9.77 20.21 -10.02
C LEU A 498 -8.66 19.45 -10.77
N ILE A 499 -8.49 18.16 -10.50
CA ILE A 499 -7.45 17.36 -11.17
C ILE A 499 -7.73 17.25 -12.68
N ARG A 500 -8.97 16.96 -13.08
CA ARG A 500 -9.35 16.78 -14.49
C ARG A 500 -9.17 18.04 -15.32
N HIS A 501 -9.29 19.22 -14.72
CA HIS A 501 -9.19 20.52 -15.40
C HIS A 501 -7.86 21.25 -15.17
N ALA A 502 -6.93 20.66 -14.42
CA ALA A 502 -5.59 21.22 -14.22
C ALA A 502 -4.76 21.14 -15.51
N LYS A 503 -3.86 22.12 -15.70
CA LYS A 503 -2.87 22.11 -16.79
C LYS A 503 -1.85 20.99 -16.61
N ALA A 504 -1.47 20.75 -15.36
CA ALA A 504 -0.61 19.65 -14.95
C ALA A 504 -0.83 19.30 -13.47
N PHE A 505 -0.26 18.19 -13.03
CA PHE A 505 -0.28 17.73 -11.66
C PHE A 505 1.16 17.55 -11.14
N ILE A 506 1.44 18.02 -9.92
CA ILE A 506 2.69 17.76 -9.22
C ILE A 506 2.36 16.98 -7.95
N GLY A 507 3.01 15.83 -7.76
CA GLY A 507 2.84 15.10 -6.51
C GLY A 507 3.96 14.12 -6.19
N THR A 508 3.64 13.18 -5.32
CA THR A 508 4.54 12.12 -4.84
C THR A 508 3.94 10.74 -5.11
N THR A 509 4.62 9.65 -4.77
CA THR A 509 4.06 8.29 -4.87
C THR A 509 2.89 8.14 -3.89
N SER A 510 1.68 8.51 -4.32
CA SER A 510 0.48 8.64 -3.49
C SER A 510 -0.79 8.21 -4.26
N GLY A 511 -1.88 7.91 -3.55
CA GLY A 511 -3.12 7.46 -4.20
C GLY A 511 -3.76 8.51 -5.11
N LEU A 512 -3.70 9.79 -4.74
CA LEU A 512 -4.30 10.87 -5.53
C LEU A 512 -3.61 11.06 -6.89
N THR A 513 -2.32 10.71 -6.98
CA THR A 513 -1.57 10.66 -8.24
C THR A 513 -2.26 9.77 -9.27
N ASN A 514 -2.83 8.64 -8.86
CA ASN A 514 -3.47 7.71 -9.79
C ASN A 514 -4.71 8.33 -10.45
N VAL A 515 -5.39 9.30 -9.81
CA VAL A 515 -6.51 10.03 -10.42
C VAL A 515 -6.02 10.86 -11.60
N ALA A 516 -4.95 11.64 -11.41
CA ALA A 516 -4.35 12.47 -12.46
C ALA A 516 -3.84 11.63 -13.64
N VAL A 517 -3.20 10.50 -13.33
CA VAL A 517 -2.72 9.54 -14.34
C VAL A 517 -3.89 8.90 -15.10
N SER A 518 -4.97 8.51 -14.41
CA SER A 518 -6.16 7.93 -15.07
C SER A 518 -6.79 8.89 -16.08
N PHE A 519 -6.79 10.18 -15.75
CA PHE A 519 -7.23 11.24 -16.67
C PHE A 519 -6.21 11.62 -17.73
N GLY A 520 -4.99 11.07 -17.75
CA GLY A 520 -3.98 11.40 -18.75
C GLY A 520 -3.43 12.83 -18.67
N ILE A 521 -3.48 13.45 -17.48
CA ILE A 521 -2.93 14.79 -17.23
C ILE A 521 -1.38 14.68 -17.17
N PRO A 522 -0.62 15.65 -17.70
CA PRO A 522 0.83 15.71 -17.47
C PRO A 522 1.16 15.74 -15.96
N CYS A 523 1.98 14.79 -15.50
CA CYS A 523 2.24 14.61 -14.07
C CYS A 523 3.74 14.62 -13.75
N ALA A 524 4.15 15.46 -12.78
CA ALA A 524 5.47 15.39 -12.16
C ALA A 524 5.37 14.65 -10.83
N ILE A 525 5.98 13.47 -10.74
CA ILE A 525 6.01 12.66 -9.51
C ILE A 525 7.41 12.78 -8.90
N VAL A 526 7.53 13.74 -7.98
CA VAL A 526 8.78 14.02 -7.27
C VAL A 526 8.77 13.34 -5.91
N ASN A 527 9.95 13.25 -5.28
CA ASN A 527 10.15 12.50 -4.05
C ASN A 527 9.63 11.06 -4.17
N ALA A 528 9.76 10.48 -5.36
CA ALA A 528 9.17 9.18 -5.68
C ALA A 528 10.02 8.05 -5.09
N ILE A 529 9.37 7.08 -4.46
CA ILE A 529 10.02 5.86 -3.98
C ILE A 529 9.00 4.73 -4.08
N THR A 530 9.44 3.58 -4.57
CA THR A 530 8.55 2.45 -4.85
C THR A 530 9.26 1.11 -4.85
N THR A 531 8.57 0.09 -4.34
CA THR A 531 8.90 -1.34 -4.49
C THR A 531 8.17 -2.01 -5.66
N ASP A 532 7.04 -1.44 -6.07
CA ASP A 532 6.14 -2.02 -7.07
C ASP A 532 6.37 -1.37 -8.41
N ALA A 533 6.11 -2.11 -9.48
CA ALA A 533 6.03 -1.51 -10.81
C ALA A 533 4.96 -0.40 -10.81
N GLN A 534 5.28 0.74 -11.41
CA GLN A 534 4.41 1.90 -11.40
C GLN A 534 3.43 1.85 -12.56
N LEU A 535 2.21 2.27 -12.26
CA LEU A 535 1.09 2.33 -13.19
C LEU A 535 1.06 3.68 -13.92
N TRP A 536 2.23 4.17 -14.29
CA TRP A 536 2.41 5.49 -14.87
C TRP A 536 2.43 5.40 -16.39
N ASN A 537 1.81 6.39 -17.03
CA ASN A 537 1.65 6.46 -18.47
C ASN A 537 2.66 7.44 -19.10
N SER A 538 2.63 7.63 -20.42
CA SER A 538 3.64 8.42 -21.14
C SER A 538 3.66 9.91 -20.74
N ASN A 539 2.60 10.40 -20.09
CA ASN A 539 2.47 11.78 -19.64
C ASN A 539 3.10 12.03 -18.26
N VAL A 540 3.69 11.01 -17.64
CA VAL A 540 4.34 11.10 -16.33
C VAL A 540 5.84 11.33 -16.48
N ARG A 541 6.38 12.26 -15.69
CA ARG A 541 7.81 12.42 -15.42
C ARG A 541 8.05 12.28 -13.92
N PHE A 542 9.13 11.61 -13.54
CA PHE A 542 9.40 11.36 -12.13
C PHE A 542 10.84 11.65 -11.72
N ALA A 543 11.01 12.02 -10.45
CA ALA A 543 12.31 12.10 -9.79
C ALA A 543 12.26 11.18 -8.57
N LEU A 544 13.13 10.17 -8.54
CA LEU A 544 13.19 9.24 -7.42
C LEU A 544 13.93 9.88 -6.25
N LYS A 545 13.53 9.55 -5.02
CA LYS A 545 14.37 9.78 -3.85
C LYS A 545 15.70 9.04 -4.02
N PRO A 546 16.85 9.71 -3.93
CA PRO A 546 18.12 9.02 -3.75
C PRO A 546 18.03 8.14 -2.51
N VAL A 547 18.45 6.88 -2.61
CA VAL A 547 18.55 5.98 -1.46
C VAL A 547 20.03 5.75 -1.21
N ARG A 548 20.54 6.14 -0.05
CA ARG A 548 21.96 6.01 0.28
C ARG A 548 22.18 4.94 1.33
N THR A 549 23.23 4.14 1.16
CA THR A 549 23.72 3.21 2.17
C THR A 549 24.49 3.95 3.27
N ALA A 550 24.80 3.24 4.36
CA ALA A 550 25.47 3.82 5.53
C ALA A 550 26.86 4.43 5.24
N ASP A 551 27.52 4.02 4.16
CA ASP A 551 28.78 4.57 3.66
C ASP A 551 28.60 5.81 2.76
N GLY A 552 27.36 6.22 2.48
CA GLY A 552 27.01 7.35 1.62
C GLY A 552 26.78 6.99 0.14
N THR A 553 27.01 5.74 -0.26
CA THR A 553 26.83 5.30 -1.65
C THR A 553 25.36 5.34 -2.05
N MET A 554 25.03 5.96 -3.19
CA MET A 554 23.67 5.96 -3.73
C MET A 554 23.37 4.62 -4.41
N LEU A 555 22.20 4.05 -4.11
CA LEU A 555 21.70 2.87 -4.81
C LEU A 555 21.37 3.20 -6.28
N THR A 556 21.80 2.33 -7.17
CA THR A 556 21.60 2.48 -8.61
C THR A 556 20.17 2.17 -9.06
N GLN A 557 19.79 2.61 -10.26
CA GLN A 557 18.51 2.25 -10.88
C GLN A 557 18.31 0.73 -10.97
N ARG A 558 19.38 -0.02 -11.25
CA ARG A 558 19.34 -1.49 -11.31
C ARG A 558 19.00 -2.07 -9.94
N GLN A 559 19.70 -1.65 -8.90
CA GLN A 559 19.48 -2.12 -7.54
C GLN A 559 18.06 -1.83 -7.06
N LEU A 560 17.54 -0.62 -7.30
CA LEU A 560 16.17 -0.26 -6.91
C LEU A 560 15.08 -1.03 -7.67
N THR A 561 15.41 -1.68 -8.79
CA THR A 561 14.50 -2.51 -9.58
C THR A 561 14.76 -4.00 -9.43
N SER A 562 15.73 -4.42 -8.61
CA SER A 562 16.09 -5.82 -8.38
C SER A 562 16.11 -6.21 -6.89
N THR A 563 16.06 -7.51 -6.62
CA THR A 563 16.28 -8.05 -5.28
C THR A 563 17.73 -7.75 -4.83
N PRO A 564 17.98 -7.41 -3.55
CA PRO A 564 16.99 -7.28 -2.48
C PRO A 564 16.41 -5.87 -2.32
N TRP A 565 17.04 -4.86 -2.91
CA TRP A 565 16.74 -3.46 -2.61
C TRP A 565 15.35 -3.02 -3.05
N ARG A 566 14.88 -3.49 -4.22
CA ARG A 566 13.48 -3.31 -4.66
C ARG A 566 12.50 -3.60 -3.53
N TRP A 567 12.66 -4.72 -2.82
CA TRP A 567 11.72 -5.13 -1.78
C TRP A 567 11.98 -4.45 -0.43
N ARG A 568 13.24 -4.14 -0.13
CA ARG A 568 13.61 -3.48 1.13
C ARG A 568 13.08 -2.05 1.23
N VAL A 569 12.87 -1.36 0.10
CA VAL A 569 12.29 -0.01 0.10
C VAL A 569 10.78 0.02 0.37
N PHE A 570 10.10 -1.12 0.53
CA PHE A 570 8.68 -1.10 0.88
C PHE A 570 8.42 -0.49 2.26
N ASP A 571 9.26 -0.74 3.26
CA ASP A 571 9.02 -0.32 4.65
C ASP A 571 10.24 0.43 5.21
N ALA A 572 10.00 1.56 5.88
CA ALA A 572 11.05 2.43 6.43
C ALA A 572 11.94 1.71 7.46
N ALA A 573 11.35 0.89 8.33
CA ALA A 573 12.09 0.14 9.33
C ALA A 573 12.89 -0.98 8.69
N VAL A 574 12.35 -1.65 7.65
CA VAL A 574 13.07 -2.65 6.84
C VAL A 574 14.25 -2.01 6.10
N LEU A 575 14.05 -0.85 5.48
CA LEU A 575 15.11 -0.13 4.78
C LEU A 575 16.24 0.29 5.74
N GLY A 576 15.88 0.93 6.85
CA GLY A 576 16.83 1.43 7.86
C GLY A 576 17.69 0.32 8.48
N ARG A 577 17.07 -0.79 8.91
CA ARG A 577 17.82 -1.93 9.49
C ARG A 577 18.69 -2.70 8.49
N ASN A 578 18.50 -2.48 7.18
CA ASN A 578 19.38 -2.96 6.13
C ASN A 578 20.44 -1.92 5.73
N GLY A 579 20.59 -0.85 6.51
CA GLY A 579 21.68 0.11 6.37
C GLY A 579 21.50 1.09 5.22
N ALA A 580 20.26 1.44 4.84
CA ALA A 580 19.98 2.44 3.83
C ALA A 580 18.90 3.44 4.26
N GLN A 581 18.96 4.64 3.71
CA GLN A 581 18.02 5.72 4.01
C GLN A 581 17.70 6.53 2.74
N PRO A 582 16.44 6.92 2.52
CA PRO A 582 16.05 7.76 1.40
C PRO A 582 16.19 9.25 1.71
N GLU A 583 16.62 10.02 0.73
CA GLU A 583 16.75 11.47 0.77
C GLU A 583 15.61 12.11 -0.04
N ASN A 584 15.16 13.30 0.39
CA ASN A 584 14.25 14.06 -0.45
C ASN A 584 15.00 14.59 -1.68
N ASN A 585 14.28 14.75 -2.80
CA ASN A 585 14.81 15.42 -3.96
C ASN A 585 15.20 16.86 -3.64
N SER A 586 16.27 17.32 -4.29
CA SER A 586 16.68 18.71 -4.20
C SER A 586 15.68 19.63 -4.91
N ALA A 587 15.70 20.92 -4.58
CA ALA A 587 14.87 21.91 -5.25
C ALA A 587 15.07 21.92 -6.78
N GLN A 588 16.30 21.70 -7.24
CA GLN A 588 16.63 21.65 -8.67
C GLN A 588 16.08 20.39 -9.36
N ASP A 589 16.09 19.22 -8.69
CA ASP A 589 15.47 18.00 -9.24
C ASP A 589 13.96 18.20 -9.45
N ILE A 590 13.33 18.83 -8.45
CA ILE A 590 11.90 19.13 -8.45
C ILE A 590 11.58 20.18 -9.52
N LEU A 591 12.37 21.24 -9.61
CA LEU A 591 12.21 22.32 -10.59
C LEU A 591 12.33 21.79 -12.01
N GLY A 592 13.39 21.03 -12.33
CA GLY A 592 13.59 20.47 -13.66
C GLY A 592 12.46 19.51 -14.07
N THR A 593 11.94 18.73 -13.12
CA THR A 593 10.77 17.87 -13.36
C THR A 593 9.50 18.70 -13.61
N ALA A 594 9.29 19.79 -12.86
CA ALA A 594 8.16 20.70 -13.06
C ALA A 594 8.24 21.46 -14.39
N GLU A 595 9.44 21.81 -14.85
CA GLU A 595 9.64 22.42 -16.17
C GLU A 595 9.31 21.46 -17.31
N GLU A 596 9.75 20.20 -17.21
CA GLU A 596 9.49 19.18 -18.22
C GLU A 596 7.98 18.92 -18.39
N ILE A 597 7.23 18.81 -17.30
CA ILE A 597 5.77 18.57 -17.39
C ILE A 597 5.02 19.78 -17.92
N LEU A 598 5.50 21.00 -17.68
CA LEU A 598 4.92 22.20 -18.30
C LEU A 598 5.24 22.21 -19.80
N ALA A 599 6.42 21.77 -20.21
CA ALA A 599 6.74 21.59 -21.63
C ALA A 599 5.85 20.53 -22.29
N ILE A 600 5.54 19.42 -21.62
CA ILE A 600 4.55 18.44 -22.10
C ILE A 600 3.17 19.09 -22.25
N ALA A 601 2.70 19.81 -21.23
CA ALA A 601 1.42 20.50 -21.26
C ALA A 601 1.32 21.56 -22.36
N ASP A 602 2.45 22.18 -22.74
CA ASP A 602 2.55 23.17 -23.82
C ASP A 602 2.83 22.54 -25.21
N GLY A 603 2.95 21.21 -25.31
CA GLY A 603 3.29 20.53 -26.58
C GLY A 603 4.74 20.72 -27.04
N ARG A 604 5.66 21.08 -26.13
CA ARG A 604 7.08 21.40 -26.38
C ARG A 604 8.05 20.32 -25.91
N THR A 605 7.61 19.05 -25.88
CA THR A 605 8.45 17.93 -25.39
C THR A 605 9.72 17.73 -26.21
N VAL A 606 9.65 17.82 -27.54
CA VAL A 606 10.81 17.63 -28.43
C VAL A 606 11.89 18.68 -28.20
N GLU A 607 11.49 19.94 -28.04
CA GLU A 607 12.39 21.05 -27.73
C GLU A 607 13.08 20.83 -26.37
N PHE A 608 12.31 20.46 -25.35
CA PHE A 608 12.83 20.21 -24.01
C PHE A 608 13.84 19.05 -24.00
N ASP A 609 13.52 17.95 -24.69
CA ASP A 609 14.38 16.76 -24.77
C ASP A 609 15.69 17.04 -25.50
N GLY A 610 15.64 17.84 -26.59
CA GLY A 610 16.83 18.27 -27.33
C GLY A 610 17.79 19.11 -26.48
N GLY A 611 17.27 19.90 -25.53
CA GLY A 611 18.08 20.69 -24.60
C GLY A 611 18.84 19.90 -23.54
N HIS A 612 18.56 18.59 -23.39
CA HIS A 612 19.09 17.75 -22.32
C HIS A 612 19.83 16.48 -22.81
N ASP A 613 20.12 16.36 -24.11
CA ASP A 613 20.65 15.13 -24.70
C ASP A 613 19.79 13.90 -24.32
N GLY A 614 18.47 14.07 -24.45
CA GLY A 614 17.48 13.15 -23.91
C GLY A 614 17.64 11.72 -24.41
N GLU A 615 17.98 11.52 -25.68
CA GLU A 615 18.11 10.18 -26.25
C GLU A 615 19.26 9.38 -25.63
N ARG A 616 20.41 10.02 -25.36
CA ARG A 616 21.55 9.39 -24.68
C ARG A 616 21.18 8.98 -23.26
N LEU A 617 20.62 9.92 -22.48
CA LEU A 617 20.27 9.70 -21.08
C LEU A 617 19.21 8.62 -20.93
N LEU A 618 18.14 8.66 -21.73
CA LEU A 618 17.07 7.67 -21.66
C LEU A 618 17.53 6.29 -22.13
N SER A 619 18.37 6.24 -23.16
CA SER A 619 18.96 4.97 -23.61
C SER A 619 19.82 4.33 -22.51
N ARG A 620 20.61 5.12 -21.79
CA ARG A 620 21.39 4.64 -20.64
C ARG A 620 20.48 4.19 -19.49
N TRP A 621 19.46 4.97 -19.15
CA TRP A 621 18.49 4.61 -18.13
C TRP A 621 17.74 3.31 -18.44
N ARG A 622 17.24 3.14 -19.67
CA ARG A 622 16.56 1.90 -20.10
C ARG A 622 17.45 0.67 -19.93
N ARG A 623 18.75 0.77 -20.25
CA ARG A 623 19.72 -0.32 -20.03
C ARG A 623 19.96 -0.61 -18.55
N ALA A 624 19.86 0.39 -17.68
CA ALA A 624 20.07 0.26 -16.25
C ALA A 624 18.89 -0.41 -15.50
N LEU A 625 17.71 -0.51 -16.10
CA LEU A 625 16.56 -1.19 -15.48
C LEU A 625 16.79 -2.70 -15.40
N ALA A 626 16.46 -3.30 -14.25
CA ALA A 626 16.35 -4.76 -14.13
C ALA A 626 15.05 -5.28 -14.76
N LEU A 627 13.99 -4.45 -14.76
CA LEU A 627 12.69 -4.72 -15.34
C LEU A 627 12.29 -3.57 -16.27
N PRO A 628 12.26 -3.78 -17.60
CA PRO A 628 12.03 -2.70 -18.56
C PRO A 628 10.70 -1.94 -18.36
N TYR A 629 9.67 -2.65 -17.91
CA TYR A 629 8.32 -2.13 -17.67
C TYR A 629 8.11 -1.52 -16.28
N TYR A 630 9.14 -1.44 -15.43
CA TYR A 630 8.96 -1.13 -14.00
C TYR A 630 8.31 0.23 -13.73
N TYR A 631 8.40 1.18 -14.66
CA TYR A 631 7.74 2.49 -14.52
C TYR A 631 6.59 2.68 -15.52
N GLY A 632 5.99 1.59 -16.00
CA GLY A 632 5.01 1.63 -17.09
C GLY A 632 5.64 2.24 -18.34
N THR A 633 4.94 3.16 -18.98
CA THR A 633 5.45 3.91 -20.15
C THR A 633 6.01 5.28 -19.81
N SER A 634 6.08 5.60 -18.51
CA SER A 634 6.67 6.84 -18.04
C SER A 634 8.21 6.82 -18.12
N ARG A 635 8.82 7.98 -17.91
CA ARG A 635 10.28 8.12 -17.82
C ARG A 635 10.69 9.08 -16.70
N PRO A 636 11.88 8.91 -16.12
CA PRO A 636 12.41 9.88 -15.17
C PRO A 636 12.63 11.23 -15.87
N SER A 637 12.59 12.31 -15.09
CA SER A 637 12.92 13.64 -15.57
C SER A 637 14.34 13.69 -16.11
N LEU A 638 14.53 14.34 -17.26
CA LEU A 638 15.86 14.48 -17.85
C LEU A 638 16.79 15.30 -16.96
N GLY A 639 16.27 16.33 -16.28
CA GLY A 639 17.04 17.12 -15.33
C GLY A 639 17.55 16.29 -14.15
N PHE A 640 16.70 15.38 -13.64
CA PHE A 640 17.09 14.43 -12.59
C PHE A 640 18.16 13.45 -13.12
N LEU A 641 17.95 12.84 -14.29
CA LEU A 641 18.92 11.90 -14.85
C LEU A 641 20.27 12.54 -15.11
N ALA A 642 20.31 13.73 -15.72
CA ALA A 642 21.56 14.42 -16.03
C ALA A 642 22.38 14.71 -14.77
N ARG A 643 21.72 15.09 -13.68
CA ARG A 643 22.37 15.38 -12.40
C ARG A 643 22.95 14.15 -11.74
N HIS A 644 22.18 13.07 -11.70
CA HIS A 644 22.53 11.86 -10.95
C HIS A 644 23.18 10.78 -11.82
N GLU A 645 23.44 11.05 -13.10
CA GLU A 645 23.92 10.09 -14.10
C GLU A 645 25.07 9.20 -13.59
N LYS A 646 26.08 9.83 -12.99
CA LYS A 646 27.33 9.15 -12.58
C LYS A 646 27.16 8.18 -11.41
N GLU A 647 26.22 8.43 -10.51
CA GLU A 647 25.95 7.55 -9.36
C GLU A 647 24.78 6.60 -9.64
N PHE A 648 23.76 7.08 -10.34
CA PHE A 648 22.48 6.39 -10.48
C PHE A 648 22.41 5.43 -11.67
N LEU A 649 23.13 5.72 -12.75
CA LEU A 649 23.11 4.96 -14.00
C LEU A 649 24.41 4.18 -14.26
N LEU A 650 25.08 3.72 -13.20
CA LEU A 650 26.25 2.85 -13.30
C LEU A 650 25.88 1.52 -13.98
N ASP A 651 26.65 1.14 -14.99
CA ASP A 651 26.45 -0.14 -15.70
C ASP A 651 26.94 -1.32 -14.83
N ALA A 652 26.48 -2.53 -15.12
CA ALA A 652 26.85 -3.71 -14.33
C ALA A 652 28.37 -3.97 -14.33
N ALA A 653 29.08 -3.59 -15.40
CA ALA A 653 30.53 -3.72 -15.51
C ALA A 653 31.32 -2.64 -14.73
N GLU A 654 30.64 -1.60 -14.23
CA GLU A 654 31.22 -0.52 -13.42
C GLU A 654 30.91 -0.71 -11.91
N GLN A 655 30.25 -1.82 -11.55
CA GLN A 655 29.83 -2.14 -10.17
C GLN A 655 30.71 -3.22 -9.50
N ASP A 656 31.55 -3.92 -10.27
CA ASP A 656 32.61 -4.82 -9.82
C ASP A 656 33.96 -4.08 -9.77
#